data_AF-A0A5C6CVD3-F1
#
_entry.id   AF-A0A5C6CVD3-F1
#
_cell.length_a   1.000
_cell.length_b   1.000
_cell.length_c   1.000
_cell.angle_alpha   90.00
_cell.angle_beta   90.00
_cell.angle_gamma   90.00
#
_symmetry.space_group_name_H-M   'P 1'
#
loop_
_entity.id
_entity.type
_entity.pdbx_description
1 polymer ?
#
loop_
_entity_poly.entity_id
_entity_poly.type
_entity_poly.pdbx_seq_one_letter_code
_entity_poly.pdbx_strand_id
1 'polypeptide(L)'
;MKSLKYGFVWLGVLYLVPEVAYGQTFWTAGIGDWNTAANWTLGVPNAASGTAFDAVIANGGTAQLTAPGGSVRRLRVGLASGPGSLVVDGGALAVTENLHLNEGSSGPASVTVQNGATVTSPSTIVGFSSVANTNFLISGAGTTFNAATQFIVGHSGAGTASLTVDSGAVLTSQIGYLGNLTGSRGVGVVRNPGSSWSTAGQFAVGNLGVGTLTIEDQGLVSAGTNLFIAATSNVNLNGGTLRFNTISGITRLNYNAGTIQLAGNRDIILDSGLFDFYGVSRIITSGKGLSVEGTTTIRQDKSLTVSGGTFASQGLLTLGAPGLSSGDLFINIGGTVATGGDVKLDAFGIGTISDAGSSWTVAGSFQVSPTGGRGDLFISNQASLYIGNTLSIGSSGFVTLNGGTIRFDGYSRNPVGAFTYSAGTVQLAGNRTIGSDAAILDLFGASPTIPTGKVLVVEGTAILTAAAPVTLSGGDLAAETVLMSPGSQITNAATAQVSGGMLALAGSVIDGTGGDLTMGDAAKVNGFYCAGTLQVGLSTVTLNDANDAVLDSAALVTLGSGGNPGTLVAANGLTLNFGGNITGFGTVDMPDDPAKPFINNGNLTGDSLAEPLTLAGYVKGVGTYDNVAFAGTFSPGFSPAKVNLGSASYNGTLEIEIGGLSPGSSGYDQVNHILGDGIAELGGTLEVSLLGAFEPVVGNSFEVLTAVGGVLGTFTDVVLPSLEAGLSWSLLYEPNAVLLSVVDVVNGDFDLDGDIDGRDFLVWQRGGSPNPFSSGDLALWQTEYNGGLLAATSVAVPEPASWVLLLAAACLLLRIGKRGIESAASLHARVLSCPRVMLLLATITLGLAAPTARADIFYFSSQGAGRHIVEVNSAGAVSVFASLPVGAAYASGVAFDQSGNLYTSDPNRGTISKITTDGTVSLFKSGLSSPQGLAFDESGDLYVANNGANQINKITHTGTLSLFAMLPAGSESEGLAFDGNGNLYVARSNANQINKVTPDGMVSLFATLPADSLPFGLAFDDSGILYETGLDNQIRKITPGGAVSLFASLPNYTVPSAVGLAFDSSGNLYAAGLSGEISKITPDGTVSLFATATNESLLYIAVTDDLGNPLVLPPNGLAGDFDFDGDVDGRDFLVWQRGGSTNGINSGDLADWQTHYGTPLVATSVAVPEPGSILSVVTSALIPLLRSRKSRLLCKD
;
A
#
# COMPACT_ATOMS: atom_id res chain seq x y z
N MET A 1 84.46 -37.59 24.11
CA MET A 1 85.62 -37.11 23.34
C MET A 1 85.09 -36.69 21.96
N LYS A 2 84.89 -35.38 21.70
CA LYS A 2 85.71 -34.50 20.82
C LYS A 2 85.93 -35.12 19.42
N SER A 3 85.60 -34.55 18.26
CA SER A 3 85.63 -33.16 17.77
C SER A 3 84.87 -33.00 16.42
N LEU A 4 84.47 -31.76 16.10
CA LEU A 4 83.88 -31.18 14.86
C LEU A 4 84.63 -31.52 13.54
N LYS A 5 84.13 -31.33 12.29
CA LYS A 5 83.49 -30.12 11.67
C LYS A 5 83.07 -30.35 10.17
N TYR A 6 82.09 -29.57 9.68
CA TYR A 6 81.59 -29.31 8.29
C TYR A 6 80.83 -30.46 7.58
N GLY A 7 79.69 -30.31 6.90
CA GLY A 7 78.93 -29.17 6.36
C GLY A 7 78.51 -29.51 4.93
N PHE A 8 77.29 -30.02 4.70
CA PHE A 8 76.80 -30.46 3.37
C PHE A 8 75.83 -29.44 2.75
N VAL A 9 76.18 -28.99 1.54
CA VAL A 9 75.38 -28.11 0.66
C VAL A 9 74.64 -28.98 -0.35
N TRP A 10 73.36 -28.69 -0.59
CA TRP A 10 72.55 -29.33 -1.63
C TRP A 10 72.77 -28.67 -3.00
N LEU A 11 73.03 -29.51 -4.01
CA LEU A 11 73.19 -29.15 -5.42
C LEU A 11 71.79 -28.93 -6.04
N GLY A 12 71.46 -27.70 -6.39
CA GLY A 12 70.35 -27.37 -7.30
C GLY A 12 70.88 -27.24 -8.72
N VAL A 13 70.34 -28.05 -9.64
CA VAL A 13 70.66 -28.02 -11.07
C VAL A 13 70.18 -26.69 -11.67
N LEU A 14 71.15 -25.85 -12.04
CA LEU A 14 70.93 -24.56 -12.70
C LEU A 14 70.70 -24.81 -14.21
N TYR A 15 69.46 -24.66 -14.68
CA TYR A 15 69.17 -24.51 -16.11
C TYR A 15 69.64 -23.12 -16.55
N LEU A 16 70.90 -23.02 -16.98
CA LEU A 16 71.42 -21.86 -17.70
C LEU A 16 70.91 -21.92 -19.14
N VAL A 17 69.78 -21.26 -19.41
CA VAL A 17 69.50 -20.74 -20.74
C VAL A 17 70.31 -19.45 -20.88
N PRO A 18 71.04 -19.20 -21.98
CA PRO A 18 71.71 -17.93 -22.17
C PRO A 18 70.65 -16.85 -22.35
N GLU A 19 70.35 -16.12 -21.28
CA GLU A 19 69.57 -14.89 -21.35
C GLU A 19 70.44 -13.88 -22.10
N VAL A 20 70.06 -13.53 -23.33
CA VAL A 20 70.56 -12.31 -23.97
C VAL A 20 70.28 -11.20 -22.96
N ALA A 21 71.31 -10.49 -22.52
CA ALA A 21 71.17 -9.42 -21.53
C ALA A 21 70.33 -8.27 -22.13
N TYR A 22 69.01 -8.38 -22.00
CA TYR A 22 68.10 -7.29 -22.25
C TYR A 22 68.22 -6.31 -21.07
N GLY A 23 68.25 -5.00 -21.35
CA GLY A 23 68.28 -3.99 -20.30
C GLY A 23 67.06 -4.15 -19.39
N GLN A 24 67.25 -4.24 -18.07
CA GLN A 24 66.18 -4.08 -17.10
C GLN A 24 66.13 -2.61 -16.68
N THR A 25 64.97 -1.99 -16.74
CA THR A 25 64.74 -0.64 -16.22
C THR A 25 64.15 -0.74 -14.81
N PHE A 26 64.68 0.05 -13.87
CA PHE A 26 64.23 0.08 -12.48
C PHE A 26 63.55 1.42 -12.18
N TRP A 27 62.48 1.39 -11.38
CA TRP A 27 61.86 2.59 -10.84
C TRP A 27 62.77 3.25 -9.80
N THR A 28 63.06 4.55 -9.94
CA THR A 28 64.09 5.27 -9.16
C THR A 28 63.66 5.69 -7.74
N ALA A 29 62.63 5.05 -7.17
CA ALA A 29 61.93 5.37 -5.90
C ALA A 29 61.04 6.63 -5.92
N GLY A 30 60.01 6.67 -5.06
CA GLY A 30 58.99 7.74 -4.99
C GLY A 30 57.71 7.47 -5.80
N ILE A 31 56.78 8.42 -5.80
CA ILE A 31 55.50 8.38 -6.56
C ILE A 31 55.67 9.15 -7.88
N GLY A 32 55.23 8.61 -9.01
CA GLY A 32 55.31 9.31 -10.30
C GLY A 32 54.60 8.63 -11.46
N ASP A 33 54.46 9.35 -12.58
CA ASP A 33 53.80 8.88 -13.81
C ASP A 33 54.69 7.85 -14.57
N TRP A 34 54.10 6.71 -14.92
CA TRP A 34 54.68 5.62 -15.72
C TRP A 34 55.40 6.12 -16.97
N ASN A 35 54.87 7.16 -17.62
CA ASN A 35 55.35 7.68 -18.90
C ASN A 35 56.52 8.69 -18.80
N THR A 36 57.03 8.96 -17.60
CA THR A 36 58.11 9.96 -17.42
C THR A 36 59.48 9.28 -17.33
N ALA A 37 60.41 9.65 -18.22
CA ALA A 37 61.75 9.05 -18.27
C ALA A 37 62.55 9.25 -16.98
N ALA A 38 62.26 10.31 -16.22
CA ALA A 38 62.91 10.61 -14.93
C ALA A 38 62.62 9.57 -13.84
N ASN A 39 61.57 8.76 -14.00
CA ASN A 39 61.20 7.73 -13.04
C ASN A 39 61.94 6.40 -13.26
N TRP A 40 62.69 6.26 -14.36
CA TRP A 40 63.29 4.99 -14.79
C TRP A 40 64.80 5.09 -15.03
N THR A 41 65.57 4.10 -14.56
CA THR A 41 67.04 4.09 -14.66
C THR A 41 67.60 4.04 -16.09
N LEU A 42 66.85 3.50 -17.06
CA LEU A 42 67.25 3.37 -18.46
C LEU A 42 66.18 3.92 -19.44
N GLY A 43 65.36 4.87 -18.98
CA GLY A 43 64.27 5.48 -19.75
C GLY A 43 62.93 4.77 -19.62
N VAL A 44 61.88 5.37 -20.19
CA VAL A 44 60.49 4.85 -20.11
C VAL A 44 60.41 3.48 -20.82
N PRO A 45 59.81 2.45 -20.22
CA PRO A 45 59.59 1.14 -20.86
C PRO A 45 58.80 1.18 -22.18
N ASN A 46 58.19 2.33 -22.52
CA ASN A 46 57.29 2.61 -23.64
C ASN A 46 57.98 3.13 -24.93
N ALA A 47 59.31 3.02 -25.06
CA ALA A 47 60.01 3.56 -26.24
C ALA A 47 59.70 2.74 -27.50
N ALA A 48 59.25 3.42 -28.57
CA ALA A 48 58.80 2.88 -29.86
C ALA A 48 59.85 2.10 -30.71
N SER A 49 60.95 1.65 -30.10
CA SER A 49 62.13 1.11 -30.78
C SER A 49 62.34 -0.39 -30.57
N GLY A 50 61.29 -1.22 -30.64
CA GLY A 50 61.42 -2.69 -30.86
C GLY A 50 62.24 -3.52 -29.85
N THR A 51 62.84 -2.92 -28.81
CA THR A 51 63.57 -3.59 -27.74
C THR A 51 62.75 -3.47 -26.48
N ALA A 52 61.92 -4.48 -26.20
CA ALA A 52 61.02 -4.47 -25.07
C ALA A 52 61.83 -4.68 -23.77
N PHE A 53 61.98 -3.61 -22.99
CA PHE A 53 62.67 -3.63 -21.69
C PHE A 53 61.82 -4.37 -20.66
N ASP A 54 62.48 -4.99 -19.68
CA ASP A 54 61.80 -5.50 -18.49
C ASP A 54 61.75 -4.38 -17.45
N ALA A 55 60.57 -4.13 -16.87
CA ALA A 55 60.37 -3.09 -15.87
C ALA A 55 60.26 -3.69 -14.47
N VAL A 56 60.94 -3.08 -13.51
CA VAL A 56 60.88 -3.46 -12.09
C VAL A 56 60.49 -2.25 -11.24
N ILE A 57 59.37 -2.33 -10.54
CA ILE A 57 58.94 -1.36 -9.52
C ILE A 57 59.22 -1.96 -8.14
N ALA A 58 60.16 -1.38 -7.40
CA ALA A 58 60.60 -1.87 -6.09
C ALA A 58 61.09 -0.71 -5.19
N ASN A 59 61.61 -1.04 -4.00
CA ASN A 59 62.20 -0.10 -3.03
C ASN A 59 61.25 1.07 -2.60
N GLY A 60 59.96 0.80 -2.45
CA GLY A 60 58.93 1.77 -2.03
C GLY A 60 58.42 2.69 -3.14
N GLY A 61 58.77 2.41 -4.41
CA GLY A 61 58.26 3.16 -5.55
C GLY A 61 56.78 2.89 -5.84
N THR A 62 56.05 3.93 -6.26
CA THR A 62 54.67 3.86 -6.75
C THR A 62 54.60 4.43 -8.16
N ALA A 63 54.40 3.57 -9.15
CA ALA A 63 54.13 3.98 -10.53
C ALA A 63 52.64 4.21 -10.74
N GLN A 64 52.27 5.31 -11.39
CA GLN A 64 50.89 5.64 -11.75
C GLN A 64 50.74 5.78 -13.27
N LEU A 65 49.71 5.19 -13.87
CA LEU A 65 49.38 5.33 -15.28
C LEU A 65 47.96 5.89 -15.43
N THR A 66 47.85 7.17 -15.80
CA THR A 66 46.58 7.92 -15.89
C THR A 66 46.13 8.22 -17.33
N ALA A 67 46.94 7.89 -18.34
CA ALA A 67 46.67 8.13 -19.76
C ALA A 67 46.92 6.87 -20.62
N PRO A 68 46.36 6.76 -21.84
CA PRO A 68 46.52 5.56 -22.67
C PRO A 68 47.95 5.38 -23.17
N GLY A 69 48.45 4.13 -23.18
CA GLY A 69 49.58 3.74 -24.01
C GLY A 69 50.80 3.14 -23.31
N GLY A 70 50.68 2.55 -22.11
CA GLY A 70 51.80 1.83 -21.50
C GLY A 70 52.02 0.46 -22.15
N SER A 71 53.24 0.13 -22.57
CA SER A 71 53.61 -1.24 -23.00
C SER A 71 54.95 -1.66 -22.39
N VAL A 72 55.08 -2.94 -22.02
CA VAL A 72 56.30 -3.53 -21.46
C VAL A 72 56.35 -5.03 -21.71
N ARG A 73 57.55 -5.62 -21.78
CA ARG A 73 57.69 -7.07 -21.95
C ARG A 73 57.33 -7.83 -20.69
N ARG A 74 58.15 -7.66 -19.65
CA ARG A 74 57.95 -8.24 -18.32
C ARG A 74 57.84 -7.12 -17.32
N LEU A 75 56.84 -7.20 -16.45
CA LEU A 75 56.63 -6.25 -15.36
C LEU A 75 56.71 -6.97 -14.03
N ARG A 76 57.64 -6.53 -13.18
CA ARG A 76 57.76 -7.00 -11.80
C ARG A 76 57.41 -5.87 -10.83
N VAL A 77 56.50 -6.14 -9.90
CA VAL A 77 56.12 -5.21 -8.84
C VAL A 77 56.49 -5.85 -7.50
N GLY A 78 57.55 -5.36 -6.87
CA GLY A 78 58.24 -5.98 -5.74
C GLY A 78 59.24 -7.06 -6.19
N LEU A 79 60.52 -6.86 -5.89
CA LEU A 79 61.63 -7.78 -6.20
C LEU A 79 62.72 -7.67 -5.13
N ALA A 80 63.25 -8.80 -4.65
CA ALA A 80 64.43 -9.00 -3.79
C ALA A 80 64.61 -8.12 -2.51
N SER A 81 64.62 -6.78 -2.61
CA SER A 81 65.08 -5.83 -1.59
C SER A 81 64.07 -4.77 -1.12
N GLY A 82 62.81 -4.76 -1.57
CA GLY A 82 61.83 -3.82 -1.03
C GLY A 82 60.48 -3.76 -1.75
N PRO A 83 59.47 -3.09 -1.14
CA PRO A 83 58.08 -3.03 -1.62
C PRO A 83 57.93 -2.31 -2.96
N GLY A 84 56.81 -2.47 -3.65
CA GLY A 84 56.50 -1.73 -4.88
C GLY A 84 55.00 -1.63 -5.16
N SER A 85 54.56 -0.54 -5.78
CA SER A 85 53.15 -0.33 -6.11
C SER A 85 52.94 0.15 -7.54
N LEU A 86 51.89 -0.34 -8.19
CA LEU A 86 51.41 0.12 -9.49
C LEU A 86 49.94 0.53 -9.40
N VAL A 87 49.59 1.69 -9.95
CA VAL A 87 48.21 2.14 -10.11
C VAL A 87 47.96 2.42 -11.59
N VAL A 88 46.96 1.79 -12.19
CA VAL A 88 46.47 2.09 -13.53
C VAL A 88 45.07 2.67 -13.39
N ASP A 89 44.88 3.91 -13.81
CA ASP A 89 43.70 4.74 -13.57
C ASP A 89 43.18 5.31 -14.90
N GLY A 90 42.11 4.74 -15.45
CA GLY A 90 41.53 5.13 -16.75
C GLY A 90 42.38 4.88 -18.01
N GLY A 91 43.66 4.53 -17.87
CA GLY A 91 44.59 4.25 -18.96
C GLY A 91 44.63 2.79 -19.45
N ALA A 92 45.51 2.51 -20.42
CA ALA A 92 45.73 1.16 -20.96
C ALA A 92 47.18 0.70 -20.79
N LEU A 93 47.38 -0.51 -20.23
CA LEU A 93 48.69 -1.16 -20.04
C LEU A 93 48.73 -2.54 -20.72
N ALA A 94 49.65 -2.73 -21.65
CA ALA A 94 49.92 -4.02 -22.27
C ALA A 94 51.24 -4.60 -21.75
N VAL A 95 51.16 -5.75 -21.07
CA VAL A 95 52.33 -6.55 -20.70
C VAL A 95 52.43 -7.71 -21.69
N THR A 96 53.49 -7.79 -22.49
CA THR A 96 53.52 -8.75 -23.61
C THR A 96 54.00 -10.15 -23.24
N GLU A 97 54.59 -10.35 -22.05
CA GLU A 97 54.97 -11.66 -21.52
C GLU A 97 54.38 -11.94 -20.14
N ASN A 98 54.94 -11.35 -19.07
CA ASN A 98 54.59 -11.72 -17.69
C ASN A 98 54.47 -10.51 -16.76
N LEU A 99 53.40 -10.46 -15.96
CA LEU A 99 53.23 -9.56 -14.83
C LEU A 99 53.37 -10.34 -13.52
N HIS A 100 54.46 -10.12 -12.79
CA HIS A 100 54.72 -10.80 -11.51
C HIS A 100 54.71 -9.81 -10.36
N LEU A 101 54.04 -10.18 -9.28
CA LEU A 101 54.09 -9.43 -8.02
C LEU A 101 54.86 -10.24 -6.99
N ASN A 102 55.80 -9.54 -6.34
CA ASN A 102 56.56 -9.98 -5.19
C ASN A 102 57.40 -11.23 -5.45
N GLU A 103 58.22 -11.19 -6.51
CA GLU A 103 59.13 -12.29 -6.88
C GLU A 103 60.29 -12.38 -5.87
N GLY A 104 60.20 -13.33 -4.93
CA GLY A 104 61.25 -13.62 -3.95
C GLY A 104 61.54 -12.51 -2.91
N SER A 105 60.61 -11.57 -2.69
CA SER A 105 60.79 -10.43 -1.78
C SER A 105 60.17 -10.67 -0.39
N SER A 106 60.66 -9.92 0.60
CA SER A 106 60.15 -9.87 1.98
C SER A 106 59.29 -8.63 2.29
N GLY A 107 59.15 -7.70 1.33
CA GLY A 107 58.30 -6.51 1.45
C GLY A 107 56.95 -6.65 0.71
N PRO A 108 55.93 -5.85 1.04
CA PRO A 108 54.63 -5.91 0.38
C PRO A 108 54.65 -5.37 -1.06
N ALA A 109 53.81 -5.91 -1.94
CA ALA A 109 53.62 -5.39 -3.30
C ALA A 109 52.13 -5.22 -3.60
N SER A 110 51.78 -4.15 -4.33
CA SER A 110 50.40 -3.84 -4.69
C SER A 110 50.21 -3.45 -6.16
N VAL A 111 49.12 -3.89 -6.75
CA VAL A 111 48.64 -3.41 -8.06
C VAL A 111 47.18 -3.01 -7.91
N THR A 112 46.83 -1.81 -8.37
CA THR A 112 45.46 -1.31 -8.47
C THR A 112 45.14 -0.96 -9.91
N VAL A 113 44.05 -1.48 -10.45
CA VAL A 113 43.53 -1.17 -11.79
C VAL A 113 42.13 -0.62 -11.62
N GLN A 114 41.87 0.60 -12.08
CA GLN A 114 40.63 1.30 -11.76
C GLN A 114 40.14 2.32 -12.79
N ASN A 115 38.94 2.85 -12.56
CA ASN A 115 38.34 3.98 -13.28
C ASN A 115 38.28 3.79 -14.81
N GLY A 116 37.89 2.60 -15.28
CA GLY A 116 37.79 2.31 -16.71
C GLY A 116 39.10 1.86 -17.35
N ALA A 117 40.15 1.62 -16.55
CA ALA A 117 41.43 1.14 -17.05
C ALA A 117 41.33 -0.21 -17.76
N THR A 118 42.19 -0.43 -18.76
CA THR A 118 42.30 -1.70 -19.49
C THR A 118 43.72 -2.26 -19.37
N VAL A 119 43.88 -3.43 -18.78
CA VAL A 119 45.19 -4.09 -18.65
C VAL A 119 45.17 -5.46 -19.33
N THR A 120 46.19 -5.74 -20.14
CA THR A 120 46.38 -7.06 -20.77
C THR A 120 47.73 -7.65 -20.38
N SER A 121 47.75 -8.95 -20.12
CA SER A 121 48.97 -9.72 -19.85
C SER A 121 48.75 -11.17 -20.30
N PRO A 122 49.71 -11.89 -20.88
CA PRO A 122 49.57 -13.33 -21.06
C PRO A 122 49.45 -14.04 -19.70
N SER A 123 50.44 -13.85 -18.82
CA SER A 123 50.53 -14.55 -17.54
C SER A 123 50.72 -13.55 -16.41
N THR A 124 49.76 -13.54 -15.48
CA THR A 124 49.81 -12.72 -14.27
C THR A 124 49.94 -13.61 -13.03
N ILE A 125 50.95 -13.33 -12.20
CA ILE A 125 51.20 -14.06 -10.95
C ILE A 125 51.28 -13.08 -9.79
N VAL A 126 50.39 -13.25 -8.81
CA VAL A 126 50.34 -12.51 -7.56
C VAL A 126 50.94 -13.35 -6.45
N GLY A 127 52.04 -12.90 -5.84
CA GLY A 127 52.75 -13.63 -4.79
C GLY A 127 53.60 -14.78 -5.34
N PHE A 128 54.67 -14.44 -6.07
CA PHE A 128 55.63 -15.40 -6.62
C PHE A 128 56.77 -15.68 -5.63
N SER A 129 56.80 -16.86 -5.00
CA SER A 129 57.84 -17.24 -4.02
C SER A 129 58.00 -16.24 -2.86
N SER A 130 56.90 -15.67 -2.37
CA SER A 130 56.88 -14.60 -1.35
C SER A 130 56.67 -15.14 0.07
N VAL A 131 57.21 -14.44 1.07
CA VAL A 131 56.84 -14.59 2.49
C VAL A 131 56.01 -13.41 3.03
N ALA A 132 55.86 -12.35 2.23
CA ALA A 132 55.08 -11.16 2.54
C ALA A 132 53.71 -11.16 1.86
N ASN A 133 52.76 -10.43 2.44
CA ASN A 133 51.42 -10.30 1.87
C ASN A 133 51.43 -9.42 0.61
N THR A 134 50.61 -9.78 -0.38
CA THR A 134 50.50 -9.05 -1.66
C THR A 134 49.04 -8.79 -2.01
N ASN A 135 48.72 -7.58 -2.46
CA ASN A 135 47.34 -7.19 -2.77
C ASN A 135 47.20 -6.80 -4.24
N PHE A 136 46.15 -7.30 -4.89
CA PHE A 136 45.78 -6.95 -6.26
C PHE A 136 44.32 -6.50 -6.28
N LEU A 137 44.06 -5.27 -6.71
CA LEU A 137 42.71 -4.69 -6.79
C LEU A 137 42.36 -4.36 -8.24
N ILE A 138 41.19 -4.78 -8.68
CA ILE A 138 40.58 -4.41 -9.96
C ILE A 138 39.21 -3.85 -9.64
N SER A 139 38.98 -2.55 -9.85
CA SER A 139 37.78 -1.89 -9.34
C SER A 139 37.24 -0.79 -10.24
N GLY A 140 35.92 -0.71 -10.36
CA GLY A 140 35.23 0.40 -11.02
C GLY A 140 34.67 0.02 -12.39
N ALA A 141 33.49 0.56 -12.70
CA ALA A 141 32.74 0.23 -13.91
C ALA A 141 33.56 0.49 -15.18
N GLY A 142 33.49 -0.43 -16.14
CA GLY A 142 34.27 -0.36 -17.38
C GLY A 142 35.75 -0.73 -17.24
N THR A 143 36.25 -0.99 -16.03
CA THR A 143 37.62 -1.46 -15.82
C THR A 143 37.74 -2.92 -16.26
N THR A 144 38.73 -3.23 -17.10
CA THR A 144 38.96 -4.59 -17.60
C THR A 144 40.40 -5.05 -17.38
N PHE A 145 40.55 -6.31 -17.00
CA PHE A 145 41.82 -7.00 -16.93
C PHE A 145 41.73 -8.33 -17.69
N ASN A 146 42.63 -8.56 -18.63
CA ASN A 146 42.68 -9.80 -19.40
C ASN A 146 44.04 -10.48 -19.24
N ALA A 147 44.03 -11.62 -18.54
CA ALA A 147 45.15 -12.54 -18.44
C ALA A 147 45.03 -13.68 -19.47
N ALA A 148 45.56 -13.47 -20.68
CA ALA A 148 45.24 -14.30 -21.85
C ALA A 148 45.54 -15.80 -21.67
N THR A 149 46.48 -16.19 -20.79
CA THR A 149 46.80 -17.60 -20.49
C THR A 149 46.49 -17.98 -19.04
N GLN A 150 46.96 -17.21 -18.05
CA GLN A 150 46.73 -17.58 -16.65
C GLN A 150 46.75 -16.37 -15.71
N PHE A 151 45.88 -16.44 -14.70
CA PHE A 151 45.90 -15.56 -13.55
C PHE A 151 46.05 -16.39 -12.27
N ILE A 152 47.17 -16.25 -11.59
CA ILE A 152 47.51 -17.04 -10.39
C ILE A 152 47.62 -16.11 -9.18
N VAL A 153 46.91 -16.44 -8.11
CA VAL A 153 47.03 -15.78 -6.80
C VAL A 153 47.59 -16.79 -5.81
N GLY A 154 48.79 -16.52 -5.30
CA GLY A 154 49.53 -17.43 -4.43
C GLY A 154 50.15 -18.56 -5.25
N HIS A 155 51.29 -18.29 -5.89
CA HIS A 155 51.95 -19.30 -6.74
C HIS A 155 52.85 -20.24 -5.94
N SER A 156 53.73 -19.68 -5.11
CA SER A 156 54.69 -20.38 -4.24
C SER A 156 55.09 -19.48 -3.05
N GLY A 157 55.62 -20.05 -1.97
CA GLY A 157 56.02 -19.30 -0.76
C GLY A 157 54.94 -19.25 0.32
N ALA A 158 55.29 -18.77 1.53
CA ALA A 158 54.43 -18.84 2.72
C ALA A 158 53.54 -17.60 2.94
N GLY A 159 53.77 -16.51 2.20
CA GLY A 159 52.97 -15.28 2.29
C GLY A 159 51.57 -15.44 1.68
N THR A 160 50.63 -14.59 2.08
CA THR A 160 49.26 -14.59 1.55
C THR A 160 49.14 -13.64 0.37
N ALA A 161 48.71 -14.15 -0.78
CA ALA A 161 48.37 -13.34 -1.94
C ALA A 161 46.86 -13.12 -2.02
N SER A 162 46.45 -11.88 -2.27
CA SER A 162 45.05 -11.47 -2.29
C SER A 162 44.69 -10.78 -3.62
N LEU A 163 43.52 -11.13 -4.15
CA LEU A 163 42.86 -10.48 -5.29
C LEU A 163 41.47 -10.00 -4.88
N THR A 164 41.12 -8.78 -5.26
CA THR A 164 39.75 -8.25 -5.16
C THR A 164 39.31 -7.72 -6.52
N VAL A 165 38.16 -8.19 -7.02
CA VAL A 165 37.48 -7.66 -8.20
C VAL A 165 36.15 -7.05 -7.77
N ASP A 166 35.95 -5.78 -8.08
CA ASP A 166 34.94 -4.96 -7.40
C ASP A 166 34.33 -3.86 -8.29
N SER A 167 33.21 -3.31 -7.83
CA SER A 167 32.57 -2.09 -8.36
C SER A 167 32.34 -2.13 -9.88
N GLY A 168 31.93 -3.28 -10.42
CA GLY A 168 31.63 -3.44 -11.85
C GLY A 168 32.84 -3.79 -12.73
N ALA A 169 33.98 -4.16 -12.15
CA ALA A 169 35.19 -4.50 -12.90
C ALA A 169 35.20 -5.94 -13.45
N VAL A 170 35.84 -6.16 -14.58
CA VAL A 170 35.86 -7.46 -15.28
C VAL A 170 37.28 -8.02 -15.38
N LEU A 171 37.49 -9.22 -14.82
CA LEU A 171 38.70 -10.02 -14.97
C LEU A 171 38.42 -11.25 -15.85
N THR A 172 39.22 -11.44 -16.88
CA THR A 172 39.16 -12.62 -17.76
C THR A 172 40.49 -13.35 -17.80
N SER A 173 40.43 -14.68 -17.91
CA SER A 173 41.64 -15.50 -18.11
C SER A 173 41.36 -16.84 -18.77
N GLN A 174 42.38 -17.51 -19.32
CA GLN A 174 42.20 -18.89 -19.78
C GLN A 174 42.21 -19.88 -18.59
N ILE A 175 43.08 -19.67 -17.59
CA ILE A 175 43.15 -20.49 -16.37
C ILE A 175 43.23 -19.57 -15.14
N GLY A 176 42.49 -19.93 -14.09
CA GLY A 176 42.52 -19.24 -12.79
C GLY A 176 42.97 -20.17 -11.67
N TYR A 177 43.94 -19.73 -10.85
CA TYR A 177 44.40 -20.48 -9.68
C TYR A 177 44.44 -19.61 -8.42
N LEU A 178 43.87 -20.12 -7.33
CA LEU A 178 44.08 -19.61 -5.96
C LEU A 178 44.86 -20.66 -5.17
N GLY A 179 46.11 -20.39 -4.78
CA GLY A 179 46.96 -21.36 -4.08
C GLY A 179 47.43 -22.50 -5.00
N ASN A 180 48.43 -22.21 -5.84
CA ASN A 180 48.86 -23.13 -6.90
C ASN A 180 49.76 -24.28 -6.41
N LEU A 181 50.93 -23.96 -5.83
CA LEU A 181 51.92 -24.97 -5.41
C LEU A 181 51.89 -25.22 -3.90
N THR A 182 52.50 -26.33 -3.46
CA THR A 182 52.60 -26.70 -2.05
C THR A 182 53.15 -25.57 -1.19
N GLY A 183 52.46 -25.27 -0.07
CA GLY A 183 52.84 -24.21 0.87
C GLY A 183 52.31 -22.81 0.54
N SER A 184 51.77 -22.59 -0.66
CA SER A 184 51.19 -21.29 -1.07
C SER A 184 49.78 -21.05 -0.54
N ARG A 185 49.43 -19.75 -0.36
CA ARG A 185 48.11 -19.29 0.09
C ARG A 185 47.57 -18.20 -0.84
N GLY A 186 46.44 -18.47 -1.49
CA GLY A 186 45.76 -17.52 -2.39
C GLY A 186 44.34 -17.19 -1.92
N VAL A 187 43.99 -15.91 -1.90
CA VAL A 187 42.67 -15.40 -1.51
C VAL A 187 42.10 -14.58 -2.66
N GLY A 188 40.86 -14.88 -3.06
CA GLY A 188 40.12 -14.14 -4.08
C GLY A 188 38.79 -13.66 -3.53
N VAL A 189 38.43 -12.41 -3.82
CA VAL A 189 37.11 -11.83 -3.54
C VAL A 189 36.55 -11.22 -4.82
N VAL A 190 35.32 -11.58 -5.17
CA VAL A 190 34.56 -10.94 -6.25
C VAL A 190 33.24 -10.46 -5.70
N ARG A 191 32.98 -9.15 -5.77
CA ARG A 191 31.85 -8.53 -5.09
C ARG A 191 31.26 -7.34 -5.84
N ASN A 192 30.04 -6.98 -5.48
CA ASN A 192 29.23 -5.92 -6.06
C ASN A 192 28.72 -6.20 -7.49
N PRO A 193 27.57 -5.63 -7.88
CA PRO A 193 26.97 -5.84 -9.20
C PRO A 193 27.92 -5.50 -10.35
N GLY A 194 27.91 -6.36 -11.37
CA GLY A 194 28.72 -6.20 -12.58
C GLY A 194 30.18 -6.66 -12.45
N SER A 195 30.69 -6.88 -11.23
CA SER A 195 32.04 -7.38 -11.03
C SER A 195 32.16 -8.85 -11.41
N SER A 196 33.20 -9.24 -12.15
CA SER A 196 33.35 -10.64 -12.54
C SER A 196 34.78 -11.15 -12.67
N TRP A 197 35.00 -12.44 -12.36
CA TRP A 197 36.17 -13.19 -12.76
C TRP A 197 35.76 -14.42 -13.57
N SER A 198 36.00 -14.38 -14.88
CA SER A 198 35.66 -15.47 -15.79
C SER A 198 36.91 -16.18 -16.32
N THR A 199 36.96 -17.51 -16.19
CA THR A 199 37.94 -18.36 -16.87
C THR A 199 37.31 -19.07 -18.07
N ALA A 200 37.97 -19.05 -19.22
CA ALA A 200 37.53 -19.85 -20.37
C ALA A 200 37.83 -21.35 -20.19
N GLY A 201 38.87 -21.68 -19.40
CA GLY A 201 39.25 -23.03 -19.00
C GLY A 201 39.00 -23.30 -17.52
N GLN A 202 39.95 -24.00 -16.89
CA GLN A 202 39.85 -24.43 -15.49
C GLN A 202 39.97 -23.25 -14.52
N PHE A 203 39.16 -23.29 -13.46
CA PHE A 203 39.33 -22.48 -12.27
C PHE A 203 39.64 -23.41 -11.09
N ALA A 204 40.73 -23.22 -10.36
CA ALA A 204 41.07 -24.06 -9.22
C ALA A 204 41.27 -23.25 -7.93
N VAL A 205 40.55 -23.66 -6.88
CA VAL A 205 40.67 -23.14 -5.51
C VAL A 205 41.45 -24.17 -4.69
N GLY A 206 42.74 -23.91 -4.54
CA GLY A 206 43.75 -24.83 -4.07
C GLY A 206 44.05 -25.88 -5.12
N ASN A 207 45.16 -25.76 -5.85
CA ASN A 207 45.62 -26.81 -6.75
C ASN A 207 46.46 -27.83 -5.96
N LEU A 208 47.64 -27.42 -5.51
CA LEU A 208 48.47 -28.13 -4.51
C LEU A 208 48.68 -27.30 -3.23
N GLY A 209 48.26 -26.03 -3.23
CA GLY A 209 48.31 -25.10 -2.09
C GLY A 209 46.97 -24.95 -1.38
N VAL A 210 46.78 -23.81 -0.70
CA VAL A 210 45.52 -23.44 -0.02
C VAL A 210 44.89 -22.24 -0.73
N GLY A 211 43.66 -22.41 -1.21
CA GLY A 211 42.84 -21.36 -1.81
C GLY A 211 41.66 -20.96 -0.94
N THR A 212 41.28 -19.69 -0.98
CA THR A 212 40.00 -19.21 -0.44
C THR A 212 39.36 -18.27 -1.44
N LEU A 213 38.14 -18.59 -1.88
CA LEU A 213 37.34 -17.75 -2.77
C LEU A 213 36.10 -17.26 -2.01
N THR A 214 35.82 -15.96 -2.06
CA THR A 214 34.56 -15.39 -1.57
C THR A 214 33.86 -14.65 -2.70
N ILE A 215 32.56 -14.92 -2.84
CA ILE A 215 31.70 -14.30 -3.86
C ILE A 215 30.48 -13.74 -3.16
N GLU A 216 30.30 -12.43 -3.21
CA GLU A 216 29.29 -11.71 -2.44
C GLU A 216 28.65 -10.60 -3.27
N ASP A 217 27.54 -10.04 -2.78
CA ASP A 217 26.91 -8.83 -3.33
C ASP A 217 26.73 -8.85 -4.87
N GLN A 218 26.16 -9.92 -5.42
CA GLN A 218 25.93 -10.09 -6.87
C GLN A 218 27.20 -10.21 -7.76
N GLY A 219 28.40 -10.32 -7.18
CA GLY A 219 29.63 -10.60 -7.95
C GLY A 219 29.58 -11.96 -8.67
N LEU A 220 30.24 -12.09 -9.81
CA LEU A 220 30.21 -13.31 -10.64
C LEU A 220 31.58 -13.98 -10.73
N VAL A 221 31.68 -15.26 -10.41
CA VAL A 221 32.82 -16.11 -10.79
C VAL A 221 32.34 -17.20 -11.73
N SER A 222 33.00 -17.32 -12.89
CA SER A 222 32.61 -18.29 -13.92
C SER A 222 33.79 -19.18 -14.33
N ALA A 223 33.63 -20.50 -14.22
CA ALA A 223 34.56 -21.50 -14.72
C ALA A 223 34.04 -22.14 -16.02
N GLY A 224 34.71 -21.87 -17.14
CA GLY A 224 34.27 -22.31 -18.47
C GLY A 224 34.32 -23.82 -18.69
N THR A 225 35.24 -24.53 -18.02
CA THR A 225 35.33 -26.01 -18.11
C THR A 225 35.10 -26.69 -16.77
N ASN A 226 36.10 -26.66 -15.88
CA ASN A 226 36.06 -27.34 -14.60
C ASN A 226 36.36 -26.37 -13.46
N LEU A 227 35.53 -26.36 -12.43
CA LEU A 227 35.85 -25.79 -11.13
C LEU A 227 36.46 -26.90 -10.27
N PHE A 228 37.71 -26.73 -9.86
CA PHE A 228 38.38 -27.64 -8.94
C PHE A 228 38.50 -27.03 -7.55
N ILE A 229 38.13 -27.76 -6.49
CA ILE A 229 38.29 -27.31 -5.10
C ILE A 229 39.07 -28.36 -4.31
N ALA A 230 40.30 -28.05 -3.88
CA ALA A 230 41.09 -28.97 -3.07
C ALA A 230 40.55 -29.10 -1.65
N ALA A 231 40.92 -30.21 -1.00
CA ALA A 231 40.42 -30.55 0.33
C ALA A 231 40.82 -29.60 1.46
N THR A 232 41.88 -28.83 1.25
CA THR A 232 42.41 -27.84 2.19
C THR A 232 41.87 -26.43 1.94
N SER A 233 40.95 -26.26 0.99
CA SER A 233 40.52 -24.96 0.45
C SER A 233 39.03 -24.72 0.63
N ASN A 234 38.61 -23.46 0.57
CA ASN A 234 37.23 -23.05 0.82
C ASN A 234 36.70 -22.14 -0.29
N VAL A 235 35.41 -22.30 -0.60
CA VAL A 235 34.63 -21.34 -1.38
C VAL A 235 33.46 -20.86 -0.52
N ASN A 236 33.27 -19.55 -0.42
CA ASN A 236 32.17 -18.91 0.29
C ASN A 236 31.28 -18.19 -0.72
N LEU A 237 29.99 -18.54 -0.75
CA LEU A 237 29.00 -17.91 -1.60
C LEU A 237 27.99 -17.18 -0.70
N ASN A 238 28.05 -15.84 -0.72
CA ASN A 238 27.37 -14.91 0.18
C ASN A 238 26.61 -13.82 -0.62
N GLY A 239 25.81 -14.23 -1.60
CA GLY A 239 24.97 -13.32 -2.41
C GLY A 239 25.43 -13.10 -3.85
N GLY A 240 26.60 -13.64 -4.24
CA GLY A 240 27.09 -13.62 -5.62
C GLY A 240 26.62 -14.80 -6.47
N THR A 241 27.16 -14.93 -7.68
CA THR A 241 26.93 -16.07 -8.59
C THR A 241 28.20 -16.88 -8.80
N LEU A 242 28.13 -18.18 -8.56
CA LEU A 242 29.16 -19.15 -8.92
C LEU A 242 28.68 -19.98 -10.10
N ARG A 243 29.30 -19.74 -11.25
CA ARG A 243 29.00 -20.41 -12.52
C ARG A 243 30.06 -21.46 -12.86
N PHE A 244 29.64 -22.66 -13.24
CA PHE A 244 30.56 -23.69 -13.72
C PHE A 244 29.88 -24.69 -14.68
N ASN A 245 30.70 -25.38 -15.47
CA ASN A 245 30.24 -26.52 -16.25
C ASN A 245 30.38 -27.82 -15.45
N THR A 246 31.59 -28.26 -15.11
CA THR A 246 31.80 -29.37 -14.17
C THR A 246 32.46 -28.90 -12.88
N ILE A 247 32.22 -29.61 -11.79
CA ILE A 247 32.94 -29.42 -10.52
C ILE A 247 33.62 -30.73 -10.10
N SER A 248 34.82 -30.63 -9.55
CA SER A 248 35.60 -31.79 -9.08
C SER A 248 36.47 -31.45 -7.88
N GLY A 249 36.68 -32.42 -6.99
CA GLY A 249 37.27 -32.18 -5.68
C GLY A 249 36.34 -31.29 -4.85
N ILE A 250 35.88 -31.71 -3.69
CA ILE A 250 35.18 -30.78 -2.80
C ILE A 250 35.36 -31.23 -1.36
N THR A 251 35.68 -30.29 -0.47
CA THR A 251 35.69 -30.55 0.98
C THR A 251 35.10 -29.41 1.80
N ARG A 252 34.78 -28.23 1.21
CA ARG A 252 33.92 -27.18 1.81
C ARG A 252 33.49 -26.10 0.77
N LEU A 253 32.23 -26.15 0.33
CA LEU A 253 31.51 -25.00 -0.25
C LEU A 253 30.55 -24.47 0.82
N ASN A 254 30.78 -23.26 1.31
CA ASN A 254 29.90 -22.58 2.24
C ASN A 254 28.87 -21.79 1.43
N TYR A 255 27.77 -22.45 1.09
CA TYR A 255 26.68 -21.84 0.34
C TYR A 255 25.69 -21.16 1.29
N ASN A 256 25.95 -19.89 1.63
CA ASN A 256 25.14 -19.11 2.57
C ASN A 256 23.99 -18.40 1.84
N ALA A 257 24.29 -17.69 0.75
CA ALA A 257 23.33 -16.98 -0.09
C ALA A 257 23.90 -16.80 -1.52
N GLY A 258 23.09 -16.42 -2.50
CA GLY A 258 23.51 -16.21 -3.89
C GLY A 258 23.04 -17.33 -4.83
N THR A 259 23.66 -17.44 -6.00
CA THR A 259 23.22 -18.36 -7.06
C THR A 259 24.32 -19.32 -7.49
N ILE A 260 24.00 -20.61 -7.56
CA ILE A 260 24.78 -21.59 -8.31
C ILE A 260 24.22 -21.66 -9.73
N GLN A 261 25.06 -21.43 -10.73
CA GLN A 261 24.66 -21.45 -12.14
C GLN A 261 25.37 -22.57 -12.91
N LEU A 262 24.58 -23.46 -13.53
CA LEU A 262 25.06 -24.62 -14.28
C LEU A 262 24.98 -24.38 -15.79
N ALA A 263 26.09 -24.63 -16.48
CA ALA A 263 26.20 -24.38 -17.92
C ALA A 263 25.58 -25.49 -18.78
N GLY A 264 24.73 -25.15 -19.75
CA GLY A 264 24.13 -26.12 -20.69
C GLY A 264 23.05 -27.02 -20.06
N ASN A 265 22.72 -28.12 -20.72
CA ASN A 265 21.63 -29.01 -20.32
C ASN A 265 21.98 -29.80 -19.05
N ARG A 266 21.02 -29.98 -18.15
CA ARG A 266 21.22 -30.68 -16.88
C ARG A 266 20.10 -31.65 -16.55
N ASP A 267 20.50 -32.84 -16.12
CA ASP A 267 19.66 -33.70 -15.30
C ASP A 267 20.09 -33.47 -13.85
N ILE A 268 19.27 -32.73 -13.09
CA ILE A 268 19.57 -32.31 -11.72
C ILE A 268 19.80 -33.53 -10.81
N ILE A 269 19.35 -34.72 -11.23
CA ILE A 269 19.40 -35.93 -10.42
C ILE A 269 20.55 -36.88 -10.80
N LEU A 270 21.23 -36.64 -11.91
CA LEU A 270 22.41 -37.43 -12.31
C LEU A 270 23.71 -36.63 -12.26
N ASP A 271 23.64 -35.30 -12.07
CA ASP A 271 24.83 -34.47 -11.91
C ASP A 271 25.45 -34.70 -10.53
N SER A 272 26.43 -35.60 -10.45
CA SER A 272 27.10 -35.99 -9.20
C SER A 272 27.71 -34.82 -8.44
N GLY A 273 28.05 -33.72 -9.13
CA GLY A 273 28.55 -32.51 -8.50
C GLY A 273 27.49 -31.73 -7.73
N LEU A 274 26.20 -31.88 -8.07
CA LEU A 274 25.09 -31.14 -7.46
C LEU A 274 24.68 -31.67 -6.08
N PHE A 275 24.93 -32.96 -5.81
CA PHE A 275 24.52 -33.63 -4.56
C PHE A 275 25.27 -33.18 -3.32
N ASP A 276 26.53 -32.78 -3.51
CA ASP A 276 27.36 -32.34 -2.40
C ASP A 276 26.94 -30.94 -1.89
N PHE A 277 26.11 -30.19 -2.64
CA PHE A 277 25.71 -28.82 -2.28
C PHE A 277 24.43 -28.71 -1.44
N TYR A 278 23.46 -29.61 -1.65
CA TYR A 278 22.13 -29.54 -1.02
C TYR A 278 21.89 -30.65 0.02
N GLY A 279 22.90 -31.47 0.30
CA GLY A 279 22.81 -32.62 1.19
C GLY A 279 21.76 -33.65 0.72
N VAL A 280 21.31 -34.50 1.65
CA VAL A 280 20.30 -35.54 1.36
C VAL A 280 18.90 -34.98 1.05
N SER A 281 18.60 -33.72 1.42
CA SER A 281 17.22 -33.21 1.40
C SER A 281 16.82 -32.35 0.20
N ARG A 282 17.73 -31.94 -0.70
CA ARG A 282 17.41 -31.24 -1.98
C ARG A 282 16.43 -30.06 -1.86
N ILE A 283 16.62 -29.21 -0.84
CA ILE A 283 15.82 -28.00 -0.61
C ILE A 283 16.65 -26.76 -0.93
N ILE A 284 16.12 -25.88 -1.79
CA ILE A 284 16.63 -24.52 -2.03
C ILE A 284 15.90 -23.59 -1.07
N THR A 285 16.64 -23.00 -0.13
CA THR A 285 16.09 -22.15 0.94
C THR A 285 16.24 -20.67 0.63
N SER A 286 15.59 -19.82 1.44
CA SER A 286 15.71 -18.36 1.33
C SER A 286 17.16 -17.87 1.20
N GLY A 287 17.36 -16.89 0.32
CA GLY A 287 18.66 -16.34 -0.05
C GLY A 287 19.47 -17.20 -1.03
N LYS A 288 19.04 -18.42 -1.36
CA LYS A 288 19.75 -19.34 -2.27
C LYS A 288 19.02 -19.50 -3.60
N GLY A 289 19.78 -19.57 -4.69
CA GLY A 289 19.32 -19.77 -6.05
C GLY A 289 20.02 -20.91 -6.81
N LEU A 290 19.28 -21.64 -7.64
CA LEU A 290 19.84 -22.57 -8.62
C LEU A 290 19.41 -22.14 -10.01
N SER A 291 20.35 -21.97 -10.93
CA SER A 291 20.05 -21.66 -12.33
C SER A 291 20.69 -22.66 -13.27
N VAL A 292 19.94 -23.12 -14.28
CA VAL A 292 20.42 -23.97 -15.37
C VAL A 292 20.22 -23.22 -16.68
N GLU A 293 21.29 -23.07 -17.47
CA GLU A 293 21.22 -22.32 -18.73
C GLU A 293 20.58 -23.09 -19.89
N GLY A 294 20.59 -24.42 -19.83
CA GLY A 294 20.00 -25.25 -20.87
C GLY A 294 18.64 -25.84 -20.48
N THR A 295 18.31 -26.94 -21.14
CA THR A 295 17.18 -27.80 -20.76
C THR A 295 17.46 -28.45 -19.41
N THR A 296 16.47 -28.37 -18.52
CA THR A 296 16.50 -29.05 -17.24
C THR A 296 15.61 -30.28 -17.27
N THR A 297 16.08 -31.35 -16.67
CA THR A 297 15.23 -32.49 -16.34
C THR A 297 15.35 -32.90 -14.87
N ILE A 298 14.22 -33.24 -14.27
CA ILE A 298 14.09 -33.81 -12.92
C ILE A 298 13.45 -35.20 -13.08
N ARG A 299 14.21 -36.28 -12.83
CA ARG A 299 13.79 -37.69 -12.95
C ARG A 299 14.36 -38.53 -11.79
N GLN A 300 13.73 -39.67 -11.49
CA GLN A 300 14.10 -40.64 -10.44
C GLN A 300 13.72 -40.19 -9.04
N ASP A 301 12.91 -41.01 -8.34
CA ASP A 301 12.58 -41.16 -6.89
C ASP A 301 12.90 -40.07 -5.86
N LYS A 302 13.18 -38.84 -6.26
CA LYS A 302 13.75 -37.78 -5.44
C LYS A 302 13.35 -36.42 -5.98
N SER A 303 12.60 -35.69 -5.18
CA SER A 303 12.02 -34.40 -5.53
C SER A 303 13.03 -33.24 -5.39
N LEU A 304 12.76 -32.12 -6.05
CA LEU A 304 13.38 -30.82 -5.77
C LEU A 304 12.36 -29.96 -5.02
N THR A 305 12.78 -29.34 -3.92
CA THR A 305 11.94 -28.40 -3.17
C THR A 305 12.55 -27.01 -3.20
N VAL A 306 11.75 -26.01 -3.56
CA VAL A 306 12.11 -24.59 -3.57
C VAL A 306 11.28 -23.92 -2.47
N SER A 307 11.91 -23.68 -1.33
CA SER A 307 11.27 -23.21 -0.09
C SER A 307 11.83 -21.85 0.31
N GLY A 308 11.21 -20.78 -0.22
CA GLY A 308 11.71 -19.40 -0.10
C GLY A 308 12.95 -19.06 -0.93
N GLY A 309 13.57 -20.05 -1.58
CA GLY A 309 14.69 -19.85 -2.52
C GLY A 309 14.23 -19.62 -3.97
N THR A 310 15.19 -19.63 -4.90
CA THR A 310 14.91 -19.44 -6.33
C THR A 310 15.43 -20.60 -7.19
N PHE A 311 14.67 -20.98 -8.21
CA PHE A 311 15.12 -21.94 -9.22
C PHE A 311 14.79 -21.44 -10.63
N ALA A 312 15.76 -21.49 -11.53
CA ALA A 312 15.58 -21.06 -12.92
C ALA A 312 16.07 -22.11 -13.91
N SER A 313 15.23 -22.46 -14.88
CA SER A 313 15.60 -23.22 -16.07
C SER A 313 15.45 -22.31 -17.28
N GLN A 314 16.55 -21.90 -17.93
CA GLN A 314 16.48 -21.00 -19.07
C GLN A 314 15.89 -21.68 -20.33
N GLY A 315 16.02 -23.01 -20.44
CA GLY A 315 15.39 -23.81 -21.51
C GLY A 315 14.13 -24.56 -21.06
N LEU A 316 13.80 -25.64 -21.79
CA LEU A 316 12.72 -26.59 -21.44
C LEU A 316 12.94 -27.18 -20.05
N LEU A 317 11.88 -27.27 -19.25
CA LEU A 317 11.87 -28.02 -17.99
C LEU A 317 10.97 -29.25 -18.12
N THR A 318 11.53 -30.44 -17.88
CA THR A 318 10.79 -31.70 -17.88
C THR A 318 10.80 -32.33 -16.49
N LEU A 319 9.62 -32.65 -15.97
CA LEU A 319 9.39 -33.38 -14.73
C LEU A 319 8.90 -34.78 -15.08
N GLY A 320 9.61 -35.81 -14.63
CA GLY A 320 9.32 -37.21 -14.97
C GLY A 320 9.84 -37.61 -16.36
N ALA A 321 9.69 -38.90 -16.69
CA ALA A 321 10.02 -39.44 -18.01
C ALA A 321 9.36 -40.82 -18.22
N PRO A 322 9.06 -41.20 -19.48
CA PRO A 322 8.51 -42.52 -19.79
C PRO A 322 9.40 -43.66 -19.26
N GLY A 323 8.82 -44.56 -18.45
CA GLY A 323 9.49 -45.77 -17.95
C GLY A 323 10.38 -45.60 -16.70
N LEU A 324 10.38 -44.43 -16.06
CA LEU A 324 11.17 -44.13 -14.84
C LEU A 324 10.26 -43.72 -13.66
N SER A 325 10.81 -43.69 -12.43
CA SER A 325 10.10 -43.23 -11.22
C SER A 325 9.88 -41.69 -11.20
N SER A 326 9.00 -41.24 -10.30
CA SER A 326 8.53 -39.84 -10.14
C SER A 326 9.66 -38.81 -10.17
N GLY A 327 9.41 -37.66 -10.79
CA GLY A 327 10.28 -36.49 -10.74
C GLY A 327 9.46 -35.28 -10.32
N ASP A 328 9.58 -34.88 -9.04
CA ASP A 328 8.67 -33.88 -8.47
C ASP A 328 9.37 -32.54 -8.22
N LEU A 329 8.62 -31.46 -8.39
CA LEU A 329 8.99 -30.11 -8.02
C LEU A 329 7.97 -29.55 -7.03
N PHE A 330 8.44 -29.19 -5.84
CA PHE A 330 7.65 -28.53 -4.80
C PHE A 330 8.11 -27.09 -4.65
N ILE A 331 7.18 -26.14 -4.67
CA ILE A 331 7.44 -24.70 -4.53
C ILE A 331 6.57 -24.19 -3.39
N ASN A 332 7.20 -23.71 -2.31
CA ASN A 332 6.49 -23.27 -1.12
C ASN A 332 7.22 -22.15 -0.35
N ILE A 333 6.57 -21.60 0.67
CA ILE A 333 7.16 -20.60 1.59
C ILE A 333 7.82 -19.43 0.82
N GLY A 334 7.13 -18.87 -0.17
CA GLY A 334 7.67 -17.77 -0.99
C GLY A 334 8.71 -18.20 -2.03
N GLY A 335 8.86 -19.50 -2.30
CA GLY A 335 9.77 -20.02 -3.30
C GLY A 335 9.38 -19.58 -4.71
N THR A 336 10.36 -19.27 -5.55
CA THR A 336 10.11 -18.81 -6.93
C THR A 336 10.78 -19.71 -7.95
N VAL A 337 10.04 -20.05 -9.01
CA VAL A 337 10.56 -20.81 -10.15
C VAL A 337 10.33 -20.07 -11.45
N ALA A 338 11.36 -19.97 -12.28
CA ALA A 338 11.28 -19.39 -13.62
C ALA A 338 11.70 -20.42 -14.69
N THR A 339 10.87 -20.62 -15.71
CA THR A 339 11.18 -21.44 -16.87
C THR A 339 11.15 -20.58 -18.13
N GLY A 340 12.28 -20.44 -18.81
CA GLY A 340 12.40 -19.67 -20.06
C GLY A 340 11.84 -20.38 -21.29
N GLY A 341 11.69 -21.72 -21.24
CA GLY A 341 11.04 -22.52 -22.28
C GLY A 341 9.69 -23.11 -21.85
N ASP A 342 9.29 -24.17 -22.53
CA ASP A 342 8.11 -24.96 -22.14
C ASP A 342 8.35 -25.72 -20.82
N VAL A 343 7.25 -26.11 -20.17
CA VAL A 343 7.24 -27.09 -19.08
C VAL A 343 6.48 -28.34 -19.51
N LYS A 344 7.02 -29.51 -19.19
CA LYS A 344 6.37 -30.80 -19.40
C LYS A 344 6.32 -31.60 -18.10
N LEU A 345 5.12 -31.92 -17.64
CA LEU A 345 4.88 -32.95 -16.64
C LEU A 345 4.62 -34.26 -17.37
N ASP A 346 5.67 -35.03 -17.64
CA ASP A 346 5.57 -36.33 -18.33
C ASP A 346 5.11 -37.43 -17.35
N ALA A 347 5.28 -38.70 -17.72
CA ALA A 347 4.86 -39.83 -16.88
C ALA A 347 5.45 -39.74 -15.46
N PHE A 348 4.56 -39.65 -14.46
CA PHE A 348 4.82 -39.47 -13.04
C PHE A 348 5.52 -38.15 -12.67
N GLY A 349 5.43 -37.11 -13.50
CA GLY A 349 5.88 -35.77 -13.13
C GLY A 349 4.86 -35.07 -12.22
N ILE A 350 5.31 -34.53 -11.08
CA ILE A 350 4.46 -33.78 -10.15
C ILE A 350 4.99 -32.36 -9.98
N GLY A 351 4.16 -31.36 -10.25
CA GLY A 351 4.39 -29.97 -9.89
C GLY A 351 3.45 -29.54 -8.77
N THR A 352 3.98 -29.03 -7.67
CA THR A 352 3.18 -28.50 -6.56
C THR A 352 3.63 -27.09 -6.22
N ILE A 353 2.67 -26.16 -6.17
CA ILE A 353 2.89 -24.78 -5.75
C ILE A 353 1.92 -24.48 -4.61
N SER A 354 2.45 -24.09 -3.46
CA SER A 354 1.66 -23.78 -2.27
C SER A 354 2.16 -22.52 -1.57
N ASP A 355 1.25 -21.89 -0.84
CA ASP A 355 1.49 -20.78 0.08
C ASP A 355 1.70 -19.42 -0.62
N ALA A 356 1.32 -18.36 0.09
CA ALA A 356 1.41 -17.00 -0.43
C ALA A 356 2.86 -16.63 -0.78
N GLY A 357 3.02 -15.89 -1.88
CA GLY A 357 4.34 -15.50 -2.42
C GLY A 357 5.05 -16.59 -3.23
N SER A 358 4.63 -17.86 -3.13
CA SER A 358 5.21 -18.92 -3.96
C SER A 358 4.73 -18.80 -5.40
N SER A 359 5.66 -18.85 -6.36
CA SER A 359 5.33 -18.61 -7.76
C SER A 359 6.11 -19.49 -8.73
N TRP A 360 5.47 -19.80 -9.86
CA TRP A 360 6.12 -20.38 -11.02
C TRP A 360 5.75 -19.60 -12.27
N THR A 361 6.74 -18.99 -12.92
CA THR A 361 6.59 -18.30 -14.21
C THR A 361 7.16 -19.15 -15.32
N VAL A 362 6.38 -19.34 -16.38
CA VAL A 362 6.73 -20.15 -17.56
C VAL A 362 6.55 -19.28 -18.79
N ALA A 363 7.64 -18.97 -19.48
CA ALA A 363 7.57 -18.16 -20.71
C ALA A 363 6.95 -18.93 -21.89
N GLY A 364 7.07 -20.27 -21.90
CA GLY A 364 6.48 -21.13 -22.91
C GLY A 364 5.09 -21.68 -22.55
N SER A 365 4.80 -22.87 -23.09
CA SER A 365 3.58 -23.63 -22.79
C SER A 365 3.78 -24.53 -21.57
N PHE A 366 2.70 -24.81 -20.84
CA PHE A 366 2.69 -25.78 -19.75
C PHE A 366 1.89 -27.02 -20.16
N GLN A 367 2.56 -28.16 -20.25
CA GLN A 367 1.96 -29.40 -20.74
C GLN A 367 1.90 -30.44 -19.62
N VAL A 368 0.70 -30.89 -19.29
CA VAL A 368 0.45 -31.96 -18.31
C VAL A 368 0.13 -33.25 -19.06
N SER A 369 0.95 -34.29 -18.87
CA SER A 369 0.84 -35.58 -19.55
C SER A 369 0.84 -35.53 -21.09
N PRO A 370 1.75 -34.80 -21.76
CA PRO A 370 1.71 -34.65 -23.23
C PRO A 370 2.00 -35.96 -23.99
N THR A 371 2.80 -36.88 -23.43
CA THR A 371 3.18 -38.14 -24.09
C THR A 371 2.43 -39.39 -23.58
N GLY A 372 1.40 -39.21 -22.74
CA GLY A 372 0.76 -40.29 -21.98
C GLY A 372 1.50 -40.62 -20.68
N GLY A 373 0.81 -41.33 -19.76
CA GLY A 373 1.24 -41.49 -18.36
C GLY A 373 0.74 -40.35 -17.47
N ARG A 374 0.57 -40.60 -16.16
CA ARG A 374 -0.07 -39.65 -15.22
C ARG A 374 0.91 -38.56 -14.78
N GLY A 375 0.58 -37.30 -15.04
CA GLY A 375 1.30 -36.13 -14.56
C GLY A 375 0.33 -35.23 -13.80
N ASP A 376 0.80 -34.63 -12.71
CA ASP A 376 -0.06 -33.90 -11.78
C ASP A 376 0.47 -32.48 -11.52
N LEU A 377 -0.43 -31.51 -11.55
CA LEU A 377 -0.19 -30.13 -11.14
C LEU A 377 -1.13 -29.74 -9.99
N PHE A 378 -0.57 -29.26 -8.89
CA PHE A 378 -1.31 -28.77 -7.73
C PHE A 378 -0.96 -27.31 -7.44
N ILE A 379 -1.97 -26.45 -7.33
CA ILE A 379 -1.84 -25.04 -6.95
C ILE A 379 -2.78 -24.77 -5.78
N SER A 380 -2.28 -24.17 -4.70
CA SER A 380 -3.04 -23.98 -3.47
C SER A 380 -2.55 -22.80 -2.64
N ASN A 381 -3.34 -22.42 -1.61
CA ASN A 381 -2.94 -21.46 -0.56
C ASN A 381 -2.38 -20.14 -1.11
N GLN A 382 -3.04 -19.50 -2.08
CA GLN A 382 -2.63 -18.21 -2.68
C GLN A 382 -1.35 -18.25 -3.54
N ALA A 383 -0.82 -19.44 -3.88
CA ALA A 383 0.31 -19.57 -4.80
C ALA A 383 -0.05 -19.19 -6.24
N SER A 384 0.94 -18.83 -7.06
CA SER A 384 0.71 -18.36 -8.43
C SER A 384 1.45 -19.17 -9.51
N LEU A 385 0.76 -19.53 -10.59
CA LEU A 385 1.34 -20.09 -11.82
C LEU A 385 1.03 -19.18 -13.01
N TYR A 386 2.06 -18.67 -13.66
CA TYR A 386 1.96 -17.82 -14.84
C TYR A 386 2.49 -18.55 -16.07
N ILE A 387 1.64 -18.77 -17.07
CA ILE A 387 1.97 -19.46 -18.31
C ILE A 387 1.85 -18.46 -19.45
N GLY A 388 2.96 -18.20 -20.15
CA GLY A 388 3.03 -17.23 -21.23
C GLY A 388 2.22 -17.63 -22.47
N ASN A 389 2.12 -18.94 -22.74
CA ASN A 389 1.39 -19.48 -23.88
C ASN A 389 0.22 -20.36 -23.43
N THR A 390 0.24 -21.66 -23.79
CA THR A 390 -0.90 -22.57 -23.63
C THR A 390 -0.75 -23.46 -22.41
N LEU A 391 -1.82 -23.61 -21.63
CA LEU A 391 -2.03 -24.75 -20.74
C LEU A 391 -2.64 -25.92 -21.53
N SER A 392 -1.93 -27.04 -21.60
CA SER A 392 -2.38 -28.26 -22.28
C SER A 392 -2.48 -29.43 -21.32
N ILE A 393 -3.64 -30.08 -21.24
CA ILE A 393 -3.89 -31.25 -20.38
C ILE A 393 -4.15 -32.48 -21.25
N GLY A 394 -3.24 -33.46 -21.20
CA GLY A 394 -3.33 -34.74 -21.89
C GLY A 394 -4.35 -35.70 -21.26
N SER A 395 -4.55 -36.86 -21.89
CA SER A 395 -5.60 -37.84 -21.52
C SER A 395 -5.45 -38.48 -20.13
N SER A 396 -4.31 -38.31 -19.47
CA SER A 396 -4.04 -38.79 -18.11
C SER A 396 -3.50 -37.70 -17.19
N GLY A 397 -3.60 -36.43 -17.62
CA GLY A 397 -3.13 -35.28 -16.85
C GLY A 397 -4.16 -34.84 -15.82
N PHE A 398 -3.68 -34.40 -14.66
CA PHE A 398 -4.50 -33.88 -13.58
C PHE A 398 -4.01 -32.50 -13.17
N VAL A 399 -4.90 -31.51 -13.19
CA VAL A 399 -4.66 -30.17 -12.65
C VAL A 399 -5.63 -29.95 -11.50
N THR A 400 -5.13 -29.52 -10.35
CA THR A 400 -5.95 -29.11 -9.20
C THR A 400 -5.63 -27.68 -8.83
N LEU A 401 -6.66 -26.83 -8.81
CA LEU A 401 -6.61 -25.47 -8.31
C LEU A 401 -7.50 -25.39 -7.06
N ASN A 402 -6.88 -25.19 -5.90
CA ASN A 402 -7.54 -25.13 -4.61
C ASN A 402 -7.02 -23.92 -3.81
N GLY A 403 -7.32 -22.73 -4.33
CA GLY A 403 -6.75 -21.45 -3.91
C GLY A 403 -5.55 -21.07 -4.78
N GLY A 404 -5.18 -19.79 -4.77
CA GLY A 404 -4.12 -19.27 -5.65
C GLY A 404 -4.60 -18.90 -7.05
N THR A 405 -3.65 -18.59 -7.92
CA THR A 405 -3.91 -18.07 -9.27
C THR A 405 -3.24 -18.96 -10.31
N ILE A 406 -3.99 -19.33 -11.34
CA ILE A 406 -3.42 -19.86 -12.58
C ILE A 406 -3.74 -18.91 -13.73
N ARG A 407 -2.70 -18.46 -14.42
CA ARG A 407 -2.79 -17.56 -15.56
C ARG A 407 -2.27 -18.25 -16.81
N PHE A 408 -3.03 -18.17 -17.91
CA PHE A 408 -2.62 -18.67 -19.23
C PHE A 408 -3.27 -17.88 -20.37
N ASP A 409 -2.64 -17.92 -21.54
CA ASP A 409 -3.22 -17.37 -22.77
C ASP A 409 -4.03 -18.45 -23.49
N GLY A 410 -3.39 -19.54 -23.91
CA GLY A 410 -4.07 -20.65 -24.57
C GLY A 410 -4.60 -21.70 -23.59
N TYR A 411 -5.70 -22.37 -23.96
CA TYR A 411 -6.21 -23.54 -23.24
C TYR A 411 -6.53 -24.69 -24.18
N SER A 412 -6.10 -25.90 -23.81
CA SER A 412 -6.49 -27.13 -24.50
C SER A 412 -6.52 -28.30 -23.52
N ARG A 413 -7.58 -29.11 -23.60
CA ARG A 413 -7.73 -30.28 -22.73
C ARG A 413 -8.24 -31.46 -23.54
N ASN A 414 -7.60 -32.61 -23.36
CA ASN A 414 -8.14 -33.88 -23.79
C ASN A 414 -9.38 -34.19 -22.93
N PRO A 415 -10.51 -34.64 -23.51
CA PRO A 415 -11.76 -34.87 -22.76
C PRO A 415 -11.64 -35.80 -21.55
N VAL A 416 -10.63 -36.67 -21.51
CA VAL A 416 -10.39 -37.61 -20.40
C VAL A 416 -9.42 -37.05 -19.34
N GLY A 417 -8.59 -36.06 -19.68
CA GLY A 417 -7.78 -35.35 -18.69
C GLY A 417 -8.65 -34.61 -17.69
N ALA A 418 -8.15 -34.27 -16.50
CA ALA A 418 -8.95 -33.67 -15.44
C ALA A 418 -8.43 -32.28 -15.02
N PHE A 419 -9.36 -31.34 -14.84
CA PHE A 419 -9.13 -30.07 -14.16
C PHE A 419 -10.11 -29.98 -12.98
N THR A 420 -9.60 -30.08 -11.76
CA THR A 420 -10.36 -29.87 -10.52
C THR A 420 -10.18 -28.43 -10.07
N TYR A 421 -11.18 -27.60 -10.32
CA TYR A 421 -11.21 -26.21 -9.86
C TYR A 421 -12.10 -26.13 -8.62
N SER A 422 -11.50 -26.06 -7.43
CA SER A 422 -12.20 -26.02 -6.14
C SER A 422 -12.36 -24.59 -5.62
N ALA A 423 -11.29 -23.80 -5.68
CA ALA A 423 -11.25 -22.40 -5.26
C ALA A 423 -10.04 -21.70 -5.93
N GLY A 424 -9.96 -20.37 -5.88
CA GLY A 424 -8.87 -19.57 -6.44
C GLY A 424 -9.27 -18.81 -7.70
N THR A 425 -8.27 -18.41 -8.48
CA THR A 425 -8.42 -17.52 -9.62
C THR A 425 -7.94 -18.19 -10.90
N VAL A 426 -8.80 -18.19 -11.93
CA VAL A 426 -8.41 -18.49 -13.31
C VAL A 426 -8.32 -17.18 -14.07
N GLN A 427 -7.12 -16.86 -14.56
CA GLN A 427 -6.84 -15.62 -15.27
C GLN A 427 -6.49 -15.88 -16.73
N LEU A 428 -7.22 -15.24 -17.63
CA LEU A 428 -7.11 -15.41 -19.08
C LEU A 428 -6.51 -14.14 -19.69
N ALA A 429 -5.47 -14.30 -20.51
CA ALA A 429 -4.87 -13.16 -21.20
C ALA A 429 -5.80 -12.56 -22.27
N GLY A 430 -5.69 -11.25 -22.52
CA GLY A 430 -6.37 -10.57 -23.63
C GLY A 430 -7.91 -10.60 -23.58
N ASN A 431 -8.54 -10.26 -24.70
CA ASN A 431 -10.00 -10.18 -24.82
C ASN A 431 -10.61 -11.58 -24.94
N ARG A 432 -11.73 -11.82 -24.24
CA ARG A 432 -12.41 -13.11 -24.21
C ARG A 432 -13.92 -12.93 -24.38
N THR A 433 -14.51 -13.76 -25.25
CA THR A 433 -15.98 -13.84 -25.39
C THR A 433 -16.51 -14.95 -24.49
N ILE A 434 -17.34 -14.56 -23.52
CA ILE A 434 -17.92 -15.45 -22.54
C ILE A 434 -18.87 -16.44 -23.23
N GLY A 435 -18.73 -17.73 -22.93
CA GLY A 435 -19.52 -18.82 -23.49
C GLY A 435 -19.02 -19.42 -24.81
N SER A 436 -18.03 -18.80 -25.47
CA SER A 436 -17.35 -19.37 -26.65
C SER A 436 -15.86 -19.63 -26.46
N ASP A 437 -15.23 -18.98 -25.48
CA ASP A 437 -13.85 -19.27 -25.11
C ASP A 437 -13.70 -20.72 -24.61
N ALA A 438 -12.65 -21.41 -25.05
CA ALA A 438 -12.46 -22.83 -24.76
C ALA A 438 -12.22 -23.11 -23.26
N ALA A 439 -11.51 -22.22 -22.55
CA ALA A 439 -11.27 -22.38 -21.13
C ALA A 439 -12.55 -22.14 -20.33
N ILE A 440 -13.29 -21.08 -20.68
CA ILE A 440 -14.55 -20.74 -20.01
C ILE A 440 -15.58 -21.86 -20.21
N LEU A 441 -15.72 -22.37 -21.44
CA LEU A 441 -16.65 -23.46 -21.76
C LEU A 441 -16.34 -24.73 -20.98
N ASP A 442 -15.06 -25.10 -20.84
CA ASP A 442 -14.66 -26.31 -20.12
C ASP A 442 -14.79 -26.17 -18.60
N LEU A 443 -14.42 -25.00 -18.04
CA LEU A 443 -14.32 -24.80 -16.59
C LEU A 443 -15.63 -24.32 -15.95
N PHE A 444 -16.46 -23.60 -16.69
CA PHE A 444 -17.71 -22.98 -16.19
C PHE A 444 -18.95 -23.34 -17.01
N GLY A 445 -18.79 -23.92 -18.21
CA GLY A 445 -19.89 -24.26 -19.11
C GLY A 445 -20.28 -23.14 -20.08
N ALA A 446 -21.29 -23.40 -20.92
CA ALA A 446 -21.76 -22.46 -21.94
C ALA A 446 -22.59 -21.28 -21.38
N SER A 447 -23.18 -21.47 -20.20
CA SER A 447 -23.84 -20.44 -19.39
C SER A 447 -23.11 -20.38 -18.05
N PRO A 448 -21.99 -19.62 -17.98
CA PRO A 448 -21.05 -19.73 -16.87
C PRO A 448 -21.71 -19.42 -15.54
N THR A 449 -21.57 -20.34 -14.57
CA THR A 449 -21.87 -20.06 -13.17
C THR A 449 -20.55 -19.95 -12.41
N ILE A 450 -20.30 -18.80 -11.77
CA ILE A 450 -19.10 -18.54 -10.97
C ILE A 450 -19.47 -18.72 -9.48
N PRO A 451 -19.11 -19.86 -8.85
CA PRO A 451 -19.48 -20.16 -7.47
C PRO A 451 -18.54 -19.50 -6.46
N THR A 452 -18.98 -19.44 -5.21
CA THR A 452 -18.18 -18.96 -4.07
C THR A 452 -16.76 -19.53 -4.03
N GLY A 453 -15.80 -18.64 -3.78
CA GLY A 453 -14.38 -18.97 -3.68
C GLY A 453 -13.68 -19.15 -5.03
N LYS A 454 -14.38 -18.94 -6.16
CA LYS A 454 -13.81 -18.93 -7.51
C LYS A 454 -13.88 -17.54 -8.11
N VAL A 455 -12.83 -17.19 -8.86
CA VAL A 455 -12.74 -15.91 -9.58
C VAL A 455 -12.38 -16.20 -11.04
N LEU A 456 -13.09 -15.55 -11.96
CA LEU A 456 -12.72 -15.51 -13.37
C LEU A 456 -12.16 -14.12 -13.70
N VAL A 457 -10.90 -14.06 -14.13
CA VAL A 457 -10.26 -12.82 -14.57
C VAL A 457 -10.02 -12.87 -16.08
N VAL A 458 -10.44 -11.85 -16.80
CA VAL A 458 -10.11 -11.61 -18.20
C VAL A 458 -9.28 -10.35 -18.28
N GLU A 459 -8.01 -10.43 -18.67
CA GLU A 459 -7.15 -9.24 -18.59
C GLU A 459 -7.48 -8.12 -19.57
N GLY A 460 -8.20 -8.42 -20.65
CA GLY A 460 -8.75 -7.42 -21.56
C GLY A 460 -10.25 -7.27 -21.40
N THR A 461 -10.97 -7.13 -22.51
CA THR A 461 -12.44 -7.06 -22.51
C THR A 461 -13.08 -8.44 -22.35
N ALA A 462 -13.94 -8.60 -21.35
CA ALA A 462 -14.89 -9.70 -21.24
C ALA A 462 -16.18 -9.36 -22.00
N ILE A 463 -16.42 -10.04 -23.12
CA ILE A 463 -17.57 -9.77 -24.00
C ILE A 463 -18.69 -10.76 -23.68
N LEU A 464 -19.81 -10.25 -23.15
CA LEU A 464 -21.01 -11.03 -22.87
C LEU A 464 -21.99 -10.91 -24.03
N THR A 465 -22.60 -12.05 -24.39
CA THR A 465 -23.55 -12.15 -25.51
C THR A 465 -24.85 -12.81 -25.04
N ALA A 466 -25.93 -12.67 -25.81
CA ALA A 466 -27.22 -13.27 -25.49
C ALA A 466 -27.21 -14.81 -25.38
N ALA A 467 -26.21 -15.47 -25.98
CA ALA A 467 -26.08 -16.92 -25.94
C ALA A 467 -25.51 -17.45 -24.61
N ALA A 468 -24.92 -16.57 -23.79
CA ALA A 468 -24.13 -16.96 -22.61
C ALA A 468 -24.44 -16.05 -21.42
N PRO A 469 -25.61 -16.25 -20.76
CA PRO A 469 -25.87 -15.57 -19.48
C PRO A 469 -24.85 -16.02 -18.44
N VAL A 470 -24.41 -15.08 -17.60
CA VAL A 470 -23.44 -15.33 -16.52
C VAL A 470 -24.18 -15.27 -15.19
N THR A 471 -24.01 -16.32 -14.37
CA THR A 471 -24.55 -16.36 -13.02
C THR A 471 -23.42 -16.23 -12.00
N LEU A 472 -23.50 -15.23 -11.13
CA LEU A 472 -22.60 -15.08 -9.99
C LEU A 472 -23.24 -15.76 -8.79
N SER A 473 -22.72 -16.91 -8.39
CA SER A 473 -23.21 -17.68 -7.24
C SER A 473 -22.24 -17.53 -6.06
N GLY A 474 -21.90 -16.28 -5.77
CA GLY A 474 -20.97 -15.87 -4.72
C GLY A 474 -19.50 -15.81 -5.12
N GLY A 475 -19.18 -16.02 -6.40
CA GLY A 475 -17.84 -15.82 -6.96
C GLY A 475 -17.80 -14.68 -7.97
N ASP A 476 -16.60 -14.21 -8.28
CA ASP A 476 -16.41 -12.90 -8.90
C ASP A 476 -15.97 -12.98 -10.37
N LEU A 477 -16.35 -11.94 -11.12
CA LEU A 477 -15.88 -11.68 -12.47
C LEU A 477 -15.01 -10.41 -12.44
N ALA A 478 -13.82 -10.47 -13.03
CA ALA A 478 -12.97 -9.31 -13.19
C ALA A 478 -12.54 -9.17 -14.65
N ALA A 479 -12.53 -7.94 -15.16
CA ALA A 479 -11.96 -7.65 -16.47
C ALA A 479 -11.30 -6.27 -16.53
N GLU A 480 -10.56 -5.95 -17.60
CA GLU A 480 -10.27 -4.54 -17.87
C GLU A 480 -11.57 -3.79 -18.18
N THR A 481 -12.44 -4.45 -18.96
CA THR A 481 -13.80 -3.99 -19.25
C THR A 481 -14.76 -5.16 -19.40
N VAL A 482 -15.92 -5.10 -18.77
CA VAL A 482 -17.05 -6.01 -18.99
C VAL A 482 -18.03 -5.35 -19.96
N LEU A 483 -18.11 -5.89 -21.17
CA LEU A 483 -19.00 -5.40 -22.22
C LEU A 483 -20.24 -6.32 -22.32
N MET A 484 -21.41 -5.79 -21.96
CA MET A 484 -22.67 -6.51 -22.10
C MET A 484 -23.37 -6.10 -23.40
N SER A 485 -23.40 -7.02 -24.37
CA SER A 485 -24.12 -6.81 -25.64
C SER A 485 -25.64 -6.84 -25.43
N PRO A 486 -26.44 -6.29 -26.37
CA PRO A 486 -27.90 -6.41 -26.32
C PRO A 486 -28.36 -7.87 -26.16
N GLY A 487 -29.30 -8.11 -25.24
CA GLY A 487 -29.83 -9.43 -24.89
C GLY A 487 -28.92 -10.28 -23.99
N SER A 488 -27.73 -9.80 -23.61
CA SER A 488 -26.89 -10.48 -22.62
C SER A 488 -27.38 -10.24 -21.19
N GLN A 489 -27.03 -11.15 -20.28
CA GLN A 489 -27.49 -11.11 -18.91
C GLN A 489 -26.38 -11.48 -17.91
N ILE A 490 -26.31 -10.71 -16.81
CA ILE A 490 -25.65 -11.10 -15.57
C ILE A 490 -26.74 -11.32 -14.52
N THR A 491 -26.69 -12.45 -13.82
CA THR A 491 -27.60 -12.78 -12.70
C THR A 491 -26.78 -12.99 -11.44
N ASN A 492 -27.06 -12.20 -10.42
CA ASN A 492 -26.50 -12.35 -9.09
C ASN A 492 -27.38 -13.27 -8.25
N ALA A 493 -26.80 -14.32 -7.69
CA ALA A 493 -27.49 -15.32 -6.87
C ALA A 493 -26.98 -15.38 -5.42
N ALA A 494 -25.92 -14.62 -5.09
CA ALA A 494 -25.36 -14.40 -3.76
C ALA A 494 -24.40 -13.21 -3.83
N THR A 495 -23.90 -12.71 -2.70
CA THR A 495 -22.94 -11.58 -2.67
C THR A 495 -21.74 -11.82 -3.60
N ALA A 496 -21.51 -10.92 -4.56
CA ALA A 496 -20.46 -11.07 -5.57
C ALA A 496 -20.01 -9.71 -6.13
N GLN A 497 -18.92 -9.74 -6.91
CA GLN A 497 -18.38 -8.54 -7.56
C GLN A 497 -18.14 -8.73 -9.07
N VAL A 498 -18.34 -7.63 -9.80
CA VAL A 498 -17.94 -7.46 -11.21
C VAL A 498 -16.97 -6.29 -11.29
N SER A 499 -15.67 -6.57 -11.26
CA SER A 499 -14.63 -5.53 -11.22
C SER A 499 -14.08 -5.17 -12.60
N GLY A 500 -13.66 -3.91 -12.73
CA GLY A 500 -13.22 -3.30 -13.98
C GLY A 500 -14.31 -2.44 -14.62
N GLY A 501 -13.97 -1.76 -15.71
CA GLY A 501 -14.92 -0.86 -16.37
C GLY A 501 -16.16 -1.63 -16.84
N MET A 502 -17.37 -1.14 -16.57
CA MET A 502 -18.60 -1.81 -16.97
C MET A 502 -19.33 -1.02 -18.04
N LEU A 503 -19.61 -1.68 -19.17
CA LEU A 503 -20.36 -1.12 -20.30
C LEU A 503 -21.56 -2.01 -20.62
N ALA A 504 -22.70 -1.69 -20.00
CA ALA A 504 -23.96 -2.39 -20.24
C ALA A 504 -24.79 -1.69 -21.31
N LEU A 505 -24.85 -2.26 -22.53
CA LEU A 505 -25.56 -1.65 -23.64
C LEU A 505 -27.08 -1.83 -23.53
N ALA A 506 -27.83 -1.03 -24.29
CA ALA A 506 -29.29 -1.12 -24.32
C ALA A 506 -29.80 -2.53 -24.65
N GLY A 507 -30.78 -2.99 -23.86
CA GLY A 507 -31.33 -4.34 -23.94
C GLY A 507 -30.52 -5.43 -23.24
N SER A 508 -29.43 -5.08 -22.55
CA SER A 508 -28.77 -5.98 -21.59
C SER A 508 -29.50 -5.97 -20.23
N VAL A 509 -29.33 -7.02 -19.43
CA VAL A 509 -29.97 -7.16 -18.11
C VAL A 509 -28.94 -7.50 -17.04
N ILE A 510 -28.93 -6.72 -15.97
CA ILE A 510 -28.22 -7.01 -14.73
C ILE A 510 -29.28 -7.28 -13.67
N ASP A 511 -29.35 -8.52 -13.21
CA ASP A 511 -30.22 -8.95 -12.13
C ASP A 511 -29.39 -9.05 -10.84
N GLY A 512 -29.48 -8.02 -10.00
CA GLY A 512 -28.80 -7.94 -8.69
C GLY A 512 -29.63 -8.48 -7.53
N THR A 513 -30.77 -9.12 -7.78
CA THR A 513 -31.78 -9.40 -6.73
C THR A 513 -31.43 -10.55 -5.78
N GLY A 514 -30.41 -11.36 -6.09
CA GLY A 514 -30.05 -12.54 -5.29
C GLY A 514 -29.05 -12.30 -4.14
N GLY A 515 -28.58 -11.06 -3.94
CA GLY A 515 -27.63 -10.67 -2.90
C GLY A 515 -26.89 -9.40 -3.29
N ASP A 516 -26.02 -8.89 -2.41
CA ASP A 516 -25.29 -7.64 -2.68
C ASP A 516 -24.37 -7.77 -3.90
N LEU A 517 -24.28 -6.70 -4.69
CA LEU A 517 -23.52 -6.71 -5.94
C LEU A 517 -22.75 -5.40 -6.09
N THR A 518 -21.42 -5.51 -6.19
CA THR A 518 -20.56 -4.36 -6.50
C THR A 518 -20.11 -4.47 -7.95
N MET A 519 -20.22 -3.37 -8.72
CA MET A 519 -19.84 -3.37 -10.14
C MET A 519 -19.12 -2.09 -10.55
N GLY A 520 -18.21 -2.21 -11.49
CA GLY A 520 -17.48 -1.08 -12.06
C GLY A 520 -16.06 -0.93 -11.51
N ASP A 521 -15.49 0.27 -11.66
CA ASP A 521 -14.11 0.57 -11.32
C ASP A 521 -13.98 2.01 -10.80
N ALA A 522 -13.73 2.16 -9.50
CA ALA A 522 -13.63 3.45 -8.84
C ALA A 522 -12.36 4.24 -9.21
N ALA A 523 -11.40 3.62 -9.90
CA ALA A 523 -10.18 4.27 -10.37
C ALA A 523 -10.27 4.73 -11.84
N LYS A 524 -11.36 4.41 -12.54
CA LYS A 524 -11.54 4.76 -13.96
C LYS A 524 -12.69 5.74 -14.15
N VAL A 525 -12.45 6.76 -14.98
CA VAL A 525 -13.50 7.61 -15.53
C VAL A 525 -14.35 6.77 -16.47
N ASN A 526 -15.68 6.80 -16.30
CA ASN A 526 -16.60 5.83 -16.91
C ASN A 526 -16.33 4.39 -16.45
N GLY A 527 -15.99 4.24 -15.16
CA GLY A 527 -15.92 2.95 -14.48
C GLY A 527 -17.24 2.18 -14.53
N PHE A 528 -18.38 2.87 -14.59
CA PHE A 528 -19.70 2.27 -14.75
C PHE A 528 -20.60 3.06 -15.71
N TYR A 529 -21.07 2.37 -16.75
CA TYR A 529 -22.10 2.86 -17.67
C TYR A 529 -23.15 1.77 -17.92
N CYS A 530 -24.43 2.14 -17.82
CA CYS A 530 -25.55 1.26 -18.13
C CYS A 530 -26.65 1.97 -18.92
N ALA A 531 -27.01 1.40 -20.07
CA ALA A 531 -28.20 1.73 -20.85
C ALA A 531 -29.22 0.59 -20.86
N GLY A 532 -29.01 -0.47 -20.05
CA GLY A 532 -29.86 -1.66 -19.96
C GLY A 532 -30.78 -1.67 -18.73
N THR A 533 -31.27 -2.84 -18.37
CA THR A 533 -32.07 -3.02 -17.14
C THR A 533 -31.16 -3.38 -15.96
N LEU A 534 -31.34 -2.72 -14.83
CA LEU A 534 -30.69 -3.03 -13.55
C LEU A 534 -31.75 -3.33 -12.48
N GLN A 535 -31.84 -4.57 -12.03
CA GLN A 535 -32.78 -4.96 -10.98
C GLN A 535 -32.04 -5.03 -9.64
N VAL A 536 -32.37 -4.14 -8.71
CA VAL A 536 -31.77 -4.09 -7.37
C VAL A 536 -32.54 -5.01 -6.41
N GLY A 537 -33.87 -5.00 -6.49
CA GLY A 537 -34.72 -5.80 -5.60
C GLY A 537 -34.50 -5.40 -4.14
N LEU A 538 -34.24 -6.37 -3.26
CA LEU A 538 -33.98 -6.14 -1.83
C LEU A 538 -32.49 -6.03 -1.49
N SER A 539 -31.62 -6.13 -2.48
CA SER A 539 -30.16 -6.13 -2.29
C SER A 539 -29.59 -4.72 -2.20
N THR A 540 -28.33 -4.63 -1.80
CA THR A 540 -27.50 -3.45 -2.05
C THR A 540 -26.72 -3.64 -3.35
N VAL A 541 -26.91 -2.72 -4.31
CA VAL A 541 -26.10 -2.68 -5.53
C VAL A 541 -25.21 -1.44 -5.50
N THR A 542 -23.89 -1.64 -5.56
CA THR A 542 -22.89 -0.56 -5.56
C THR A 542 -22.32 -0.35 -6.95
N LEU A 543 -22.37 0.89 -7.43
CA LEU A 543 -21.84 1.33 -8.71
C LEU A 543 -20.53 2.10 -8.47
N ASN A 544 -19.42 1.53 -8.94
CA ASN A 544 -18.09 2.10 -8.82
C ASN A 544 -17.71 2.86 -10.09
N ASP A 545 -17.44 4.14 -9.93
CA ASP A 545 -16.90 5.03 -10.96
C ASP A 545 -15.97 6.04 -10.28
N ALA A 546 -14.95 6.54 -10.98
CA ALA A 546 -14.06 7.59 -10.46
C ALA A 546 -14.76 8.96 -10.40
N ASN A 547 -15.71 9.20 -11.31
CA ASN A 547 -16.62 10.34 -11.31
C ASN A 547 -18.05 9.83 -11.04
N ASP A 548 -19.02 10.26 -11.83
CA ASP A 548 -20.39 9.79 -11.73
C ASP A 548 -20.63 8.49 -12.50
N ALA A 549 -21.30 7.53 -11.85
CA ALA A 549 -21.86 6.39 -12.56
C ALA A 549 -22.97 6.87 -13.52
N VAL A 550 -23.03 6.31 -14.74
CA VAL A 550 -23.97 6.79 -15.76
C VAL A 550 -25.09 5.76 -16.04
N LEU A 551 -26.33 6.19 -15.87
CA LEU A 551 -27.55 5.50 -16.29
C LEU A 551 -28.13 6.23 -17.50
N ASP A 552 -27.98 5.66 -18.69
CA ASP A 552 -28.28 6.36 -19.94
C ASP A 552 -29.77 6.24 -20.37
N SER A 553 -30.13 6.78 -21.54
CA SER A 553 -31.51 6.99 -21.99
C SER A 553 -32.42 5.76 -22.07
N ALA A 554 -31.86 4.54 -22.09
CA ALA A 554 -32.63 3.30 -22.10
C ALA A 554 -32.56 2.55 -20.76
N ALA A 555 -31.89 3.13 -19.76
CA ALA A 555 -31.74 2.54 -18.45
C ALA A 555 -33.10 2.41 -17.75
N LEU A 556 -33.34 1.23 -17.18
CA LEU A 556 -34.44 0.97 -16.26
C LEU A 556 -33.89 0.33 -15.00
N VAL A 557 -33.92 1.08 -13.90
CA VAL A 557 -33.51 0.61 -12.58
C VAL A 557 -34.75 0.38 -11.72
N THR A 558 -34.85 -0.79 -11.10
CA THR A 558 -35.97 -1.13 -10.20
C THR A 558 -35.48 -1.46 -8.80
N LEU A 559 -35.94 -0.72 -7.80
CA LEU A 559 -35.61 -0.92 -6.38
C LEU A 559 -36.81 -1.51 -5.63
N GLY A 560 -36.50 -2.33 -4.63
CA GLY A 560 -37.48 -2.89 -3.72
C GLY A 560 -38.33 -4.00 -4.33
N SER A 561 -39.06 -4.70 -3.45
CA SER A 561 -40.15 -5.59 -3.86
C SER A 561 -41.06 -5.92 -2.67
N GLY A 562 -42.37 -5.98 -2.92
CA GLY A 562 -43.35 -6.40 -1.91
C GLY A 562 -43.37 -5.53 -0.65
N GLY A 563 -43.23 -4.22 -0.80
CA GLY A 563 -43.21 -3.25 0.31
C GLY A 563 -41.92 -3.28 1.14
N ASN A 564 -40.83 -3.86 0.64
CA ASN A 564 -39.51 -3.81 1.28
C ASN A 564 -38.52 -3.04 0.38
N PRO A 565 -37.66 -2.19 0.98
CA PRO A 565 -36.76 -1.32 0.22
C PRO A 565 -35.53 -2.07 -0.30
N GLY A 566 -34.99 -1.63 -1.44
CA GLY A 566 -33.63 -1.96 -1.90
C GLY A 566 -32.70 -0.74 -1.83
N THR A 567 -31.40 -0.94 -2.07
CA THR A 567 -30.42 0.16 -2.01
C THR A 567 -29.54 0.18 -3.26
N LEU A 568 -29.45 1.34 -3.91
CA LEU A 568 -28.49 1.62 -4.97
C LEU A 568 -27.46 2.62 -4.47
N VAL A 569 -26.18 2.26 -4.48
CA VAL A 569 -25.08 3.08 -3.96
C VAL A 569 -24.20 3.58 -5.12
N ALA A 570 -23.85 4.87 -5.17
CA ALA A 570 -22.79 5.39 -6.04
C ALA A 570 -21.98 6.51 -5.34
N ALA A 571 -20.87 6.11 -4.72
CA ALA A 571 -20.11 6.96 -3.80
C ALA A 571 -19.42 8.18 -4.44
N ASN A 572 -19.38 8.29 -5.77
CA ASN A 572 -18.77 9.41 -6.50
C ASN A 572 -19.77 10.18 -7.37
N GLY A 573 -21.07 9.98 -7.14
CA GLY A 573 -22.15 10.63 -7.87
C GLY A 573 -22.83 9.70 -8.87
N LEU A 574 -23.97 10.16 -9.37
CA LEU A 574 -24.81 9.41 -10.29
C LEU A 574 -25.37 10.38 -11.33
N THR A 575 -25.39 9.99 -12.60
CA THR A 575 -26.12 10.71 -13.64
C THR A 575 -27.19 9.80 -14.22
N LEU A 576 -28.45 10.24 -14.15
CA LEU A 576 -29.57 9.64 -14.86
C LEU A 576 -29.90 10.52 -16.07
N ASN A 577 -29.59 10.06 -17.28
CA ASN A 577 -29.83 10.83 -18.50
C ASN A 577 -31.30 10.82 -18.93
N PHE A 578 -31.63 11.73 -19.86
CA PHE A 578 -32.95 11.82 -20.47
C PHE A 578 -33.43 10.47 -21.01
N GLY A 579 -34.60 10.03 -20.53
CA GLY A 579 -35.21 8.74 -20.91
C GLY A 579 -34.87 7.59 -19.95
N GLY A 580 -33.83 7.73 -19.12
CA GLY A 580 -33.53 6.78 -18.05
C GLY A 580 -34.57 6.84 -16.93
N ASN A 581 -34.81 5.71 -16.26
CA ASN A 581 -35.83 5.59 -15.23
C ASN A 581 -35.28 4.86 -14.01
N ILE A 582 -35.59 5.38 -12.81
CA ILE A 582 -35.43 4.66 -11.55
C ILE A 582 -36.80 4.60 -10.89
N THR A 583 -37.25 3.39 -10.55
CA THR A 583 -38.61 3.16 -10.03
C THR A 583 -38.61 2.22 -8.83
N GLY A 584 -39.62 2.33 -7.97
CA GLY A 584 -39.90 1.39 -6.88
C GLY A 584 -39.62 1.96 -5.51
N PHE A 585 -39.49 1.09 -4.51
CA PHE A 585 -39.29 1.47 -3.11
C PHE A 585 -37.84 1.20 -2.66
N GLY A 586 -37.16 2.20 -2.11
CA GLY A 586 -35.77 2.02 -1.69
C GLY A 586 -34.98 3.32 -1.53
N THR A 587 -33.67 3.18 -1.39
CA THR A 587 -32.73 4.29 -1.23
C THR A 587 -31.76 4.36 -2.41
N VAL A 588 -31.59 5.56 -2.95
CA VAL A 588 -30.46 5.93 -3.81
C VAL A 588 -29.45 6.64 -2.91
N ASP A 589 -28.43 5.90 -2.51
CA ASP A 589 -27.43 6.28 -1.53
C ASP A 589 -26.19 6.89 -2.20
N MET A 590 -25.99 8.17 -1.96
CA MET A 590 -25.00 9.03 -2.60
C MET A 590 -24.48 10.01 -1.54
N PRO A 591 -23.23 10.52 -1.66
CA PRO A 591 -22.78 11.60 -0.79
C PRO A 591 -23.67 12.84 -0.92
N ASP A 592 -23.95 13.52 0.20
CA ASP A 592 -24.56 14.84 0.18
C ASP A 592 -23.49 15.92 -0.09
N ASP A 593 -22.90 15.85 -1.27
CA ASP A 593 -21.80 16.70 -1.73
C ASP A 593 -22.10 17.26 -3.13
N PRO A 594 -22.16 18.60 -3.32
CA PRO A 594 -22.40 19.21 -4.63
C PRO A 594 -21.34 18.89 -5.69
N ALA A 595 -20.14 18.45 -5.28
CA ALA A 595 -19.08 17.97 -6.17
C ALA A 595 -19.32 16.54 -6.67
N LYS A 596 -20.19 15.77 -6.00
CA LYS A 596 -20.55 14.37 -6.34
C LYS A 596 -22.08 14.19 -6.43
N PRO A 597 -22.78 15.04 -7.21
CA PRO A 597 -24.23 15.11 -7.16
C PRO A 597 -24.89 13.89 -7.81
N PHE A 598 -26.13 13.63 -7.43
CA PHE A 598 -27.07 12.93 -8.28
C PHE A 598 -27.68 13.93 -9.29
N ILE A 599 -27.26 13.85 -10.55
CA ILE A 599 -27.83 14.60 -11.67
C ILE A 599 -28.99 13.81 -12.27
N ASN A 600 -30.22 14.16 -11.89
CA ASN A 600 -31.42 13.59 -12.46
C ASN A 600 -31.93 14.42 -13.66
N ASN A 601 -31.77 13.88 -14.88
CA ASN A 601 -32.42 14.36 -16.10
C ASN A 601 -33.48 13.39 -16.62
N GLY A 602 -33.70 12.26 -15.92
CA GLY A 602 -34.62 11.19 -16.29
C GLY A 602 -35.92 11.26 -15.48
N ASN A 603 -36.47 10.08 -15.17
CA ASN A 603 -37.68 9.94 -14.36
C ASN A 603 -37.40 9.13 -13.09
N LEU A 604 -37.80 9.68 -11.95
CA LEU A 604 -37.82 9.01 -10.66
C LEU A 604 -39.26 8.79 -10.22
N THR A 605 -39.61 7.56 -9.86
CA THR A 605 -40.97 7.22 -9.43
C THR A 605 -40.95 6.22 -8.28
N GLY A 606 -41.23 6.67 -7.07
CA GLY A 606 -41.49 5.80 -5.93
C GLY A 606 -42.84 5.10 -6.02
N ASP A 607 -43.03 4.03 -5.24
CA ASP A 607 -44.29 3.28 -5.21
C ASP A 607 -45.42 4.11 -4.58
N SER A 608 -45.12 4.90 -3.53
CA SER A 608 -46.01 5.90 -2.91
C SER A 608 -45.23 6.81 -1.95
N LEU A 609 -45.81 7.89 -1.41
CA LEU A 609 -45.15 8.68 -0.35
C LEU A 609 -44.88 7.89 0.94
N ALA A 610 -45.62 6.82 1.20
CA ALA A 610 -45.38 5.93 2.35
C ALA A 610 -44.29 4.88 2.07
N GLU A 611 -44.05 4.59 0.79
CA GLU A 611 -43.00 3.69 0.30
C GLU A 611 -42.19 4.43 -0.79
N PRO A 612 -41.49 5.52 -0.44
CA PRO A 612 -40.92 6.44 -1.40
C PRO A 612 -39.58 5.94 -1.95
N LEU A 613 -39.16 6.49 -3.09
CA LEU A 613 -37.75 6.47 -3.45
C LEU A 613 -37.02 7.53 -2.62
N THR A 614 -36.19 7.10 -1.68
CA THR A 614 -35.42 7.97 -0.79
C THR A 614 -34.11 8.37 -1.47
N LEU A 615 -33.82 9.68 -1.49
CA LEU A 615 -32.63 10.26 -2.09
C LEU A 615 -31.77 10.87 -0.98
N ALA A 616 -30.67 10.20 -0.62
CA ALA A 616 -29.87 10.55 0.57
C ALA A 616 -28.78 11.61 0.33
N GLY A 617 -28.36 11.81 -0.93
CA GLY A 617 -27.28 12.75 -1.27
C GLY A 617 -27.75 14.05 -1.90
N TYR A 618 -26.82 14.76 -2.54
CA TYR A 618 -27.06 16.06 -3.16
C TYR A 618 -27.69 15.88 -4.54
N VAL A 619 -28.96 16.21 -4.70
CA VAL A 619 -29.76 15.99 -5.91
C VAL A 619 -29.97 17.28 -6.68
N LYS A 620 -29.71 17.24 -7.99
CA LYS A 620 -30.00 18.33 -8.92
C LYS A 620 -30.46 17.83 -10.28
N GLY A 621 -30.75 18.76 -11.19
CA GLY A 621 -31.13 18.45 -12.57
C GLY A 621 -32.63 18.63 -12.87
N VAL A 622 -32.97 18.49 -14.15
CA VAL A 622 -34.27 18.90 -14.72
C VAL A 622 -35.26 17.74 -14.93
N GLY A 623 -34.95 16.57 -14.37
CA GLY A 623 -35.77 15.36 -14.44
C GLY A 623 -37.09 15.48 -13.67
N THR A 624 -37.88 14.42 -13.74
CA THR A 624 -39.14 14.32 -12.98
C THR A 624 -38.94 13.51 -11.71
N TYR A 625 -39.78 13.82 -10.71
CA TYR A 625 -39.79 13.21 -9.39
C TYR A 625 -41.24 12.94 -9.04
N ASP A 626 -41.59 11.74 -8.62
CA ASP A 626 -42.91 11.43 -8.06
C ASP A 626 -42.76 10.37 -6.97
N ASN A 627 -43.46 10.55 -5.85
CA ASN A 627 -43.34 9.73 -4.64
C ASN A 627 -41.88 9.59 -4.16
N VAL A 628 -41.16 10.71 -4.06
CA VAL A 628 -39.76 10.72 -3.60
C VAL A 628 -39.63 11.32 -2.20
N ALA A 629 -38.59 10.93 -1.47
CA ALA A 629 -38.22 11.55 -0.19
C ALA A 629 -36.79 12.09 -0.31
N PHE A 630 -36.63 13.40 -0.25
CA PHE A 630 -35.33 14.05 -0.20
C PHE A 630 -34.83 14.01 1.25
N ALA A 631 -33.88 13.12 1.52
CA ALA A 631 -33.23 12.97 2.82
C ALA A 631 -31.90 13.73 2.90
N GLY A 632 -31.22 13.93 1.76
CA GLY A 632 -30.09 14.86 1.61
C GLY A 632 -30.55 16.23 1.08
N THR A 633 -29.67 16.90 0.35
CA THR A 633 -29.94 18.22 -0.23
C THR A 633 -30.59 18.12 -1.60
N PHE A 634 -31.65 18.89 -1.84
CA PHE A 634 -32.27 19.08 -3.15
C PHE A 634 -32.06 20.51 -3.63
N SER A 635 -31.29 20.65 -4.71
CA SER A 635 -31.06 21.90 -5.43
C SER A 635 -31.80 21.87 -6.78
N PRO A 636 -32.93 22.59 -6.92
CA PRO A 636 -33.78 22.48 -8.09
C PRO A 636 -33.06 22.80 -9.41
N GLY A 637 -32.96 21.83 -10.32
CA GLY A 637 -32.52 22.09 -11.69
C GLY A 637 -31.03 22.45 -11.81
N PHE A 638 -30.77 23.60 -12.43
CA PHE A 638 -29.45 24.23 -12.55
C PHE A 638 -29.52 25.66 -11.99
N SER A 639 -30.11 25.79 -10.79
CA SER A 639 -30.48 27.01 -10.06
C SER A 639 -29.98 28.37 -10.61
N PRO A 640 -30.87 29.38 -10.76
CA PRO A 640 -32.30 29.30 -10.49
C PRO A 640 -33.06 28.48 -11.54
N ALA A 641 -34.02 27.68 -11.11
CA ALA A 641 -34.82 26.84 -11.96
C ALA A 641 -36.26 26.70 -11.45
N LYS A 642 -37.17 26.47 -12.39
CA LYS A 642 -38.53 26.05 -12.07
C LYS A 642 -38.64 24.58 -12.39
N VAL A 643 -38.80 23.75 -11.38
CA VAL A 643 -38.85 22.29 -11.52
C VAL A 643 -40.25 21.81 -11.17
N ASN A 644 -40.80 20.93 -12.01
CA ASN A 644 -42.11 20.33 -11.75
C ASN A 644 -41.93 18.95 -11.13
N LEU A 645 -42.61 18.71 -10.02
CA LEU A 645 -42.57 17.46 -9.28
C LEU A 645 -43.99 16.89 -9.14
N GLY A 646 -44.05 15.61 -8.79
CA GLY A 646 -45.22 14.95 -8.23
C GLY A 646 -45.19 15.04 -6.71
N SER A 647 -45.62 13.99 -6.04
CA SER A 647 -45.59 13.97 -4.58
C SER A 647 -44.15 13.86 -4.05
N ALA A 648 -43.75 14.68 -3.07
CA ALA A 648 -42.45 14.54 -2.42
C ALA A 648 -42.46 14.90 -0.92
N SER A 649 -41.50 14.34 -0.19
CA SER A 649 -41.18 14.70 1.19
C SER A 649 -39.80 15.34 1.27
N TYR A 650 -39.65 16.38 2.11
CA TYR A 650 -38.44 17.15 2.33
C TYR A 650 -37.97 16.94 3.77
N ASN A 651 -37.13 15.93 3.99
CA ASN A 651 -36.57 15.61 5.31
C ASN A 651 -35.12 16.11 5.47
N GLY A 652 -34.41 16.33 4.37
CA GLY A 652 -33.09 17.01 4.34
C GLY A 652 -33.22 18.50 4.01
N THR A 653 -32.33 19.03 3.18
CA THR A 653 -32.30 20.46 2.82
C THR A 653 -32.96 20.72 1.46
N LEU A 654 -33.85 21.71 1.39
CA LEU A 654 -34.28 22.31 0.12
C LEU A 654 -33.49 23.62 -0.07
N GLU A 655 -32.60 23.64 -1.06
CA GLU A 655 -31.87 24.85 -1.46
C GLU A 655 -32.71 25.67 -2.44
N ILE A 656 -32.79 26.98 -2.20
CA ILE A 656 -33.49 27.95 -3.05
C ILE A 656 -32.58 29.14 -3.29
N GLU A 657 -32.31 29.46 -4.55
CA GLU A 657 -31.53 30.62 -4.92
C GLU A 657 -32.40 31.75 -5.49
N ILE A 658 -32.14 32.99 -5.07
CA ILE A 658 -32.91 34.18 -5.44
C ILE A 658 -31.98 35.24 -6.05
N GLY A 659 -32.11 35.46 -7.36
CA GLY A 659 -31.43 36.51 -8.13
C GLY A 659 -32.37 37.51 -8.82
N GLY A 660 -33.69 37.37 -8.66
CA GLY A 660 -34.70 38.22 -9.30
C GLY A 660 -36.12 37.83 -8.94
N LEU A 661 -37.11 38.50 -9.53
CA LEU A 661 -38.53 38.40 -9.12
C LEU A 661 -39.38 37.37 -9.88
N SER A 662 -38.81 36.69 -10.88
CA SER A 662 -39.54 35.73 -11.72
C SER A 662 -39.11 34.29 -11.41
N PRO A 663 -40.02 33.32 -11.27
CA PRO A 663 -39.64 31.94 -11.01
C PRO A 663 -38.88 31.34 -12.21
N GLY A 664 -37.90 30.51 -11.91
CA GLY A 664 -36.99 29.87 -12.87
C GLY A 664 -35.75 30.69 -13.20
N SER A 665 -35.10 30.36 -14.32
CA SER A 665 -33.75 30.82 -14.71
C SER A 665 -33.53 32.32 -14.86
N SER A 666 -34.56 33.13 -14.66
CA SER A 666 -34.51 34.60 -14.73
C SER A 666 -34.71 35.29 -13.38
N GLY A 667 -34.94 34.54 -12.30
CA GLY A 667 -35.11 35.14 -10.98
C GLY A 667 -34.81 34.19 -9.84
N TYR A 668 -35.71 33.27 -9.51
CA TYR A 668 -35.55 32.44 -8.30
C TYR A 668 -36.00 30.99 -8.49
N ASP A 669 -35.49 30.10 -7.63
CA ASP A 669 -35.90 28.69 -7.62
C ASP A 669 -37.36 28.52 -7.20
N GLN A 670 -38.10 27.76 -8.01
CA GLN A 670 -39.47 27.39 -7.70
C GLN A 670 -39.67 25.89 -7.88
N VAL A 671 -40.07 25.24 -6.80
CA VAL A 671 -40.49 23.84 -6.78
C VAL A 671 -42.00 23.75 -6.95
N ASN A 672 -42.47 23.05 -7.97
CA ASN A 672 -43.89 23.04 -8.33
C ASN A 672 -44.46 21.62 -8.40
N HIS A 673 -45.13 21.18 -7.33
CA HIS A 673 -45.79 19.88 -7.25
C HIS A 673 -47.12 19.91 -7.99
N ILE A 674 -47.08 19.54 -9.28
CA ILE A 674 -48.23 19.54 -10.21
C ILE A 674 -48.47 18.19 -10.90
N LEU A 675 -47.57 17.23 -10.70
CA LEU A 675 -47.70 15.87 -11.22
C LEU A 675 -48.39 14.98 -10.17
N GLY A 676 -49.00 13.88 -10.60
CA GLY A 676 -49.61 12.91 -9.68
C GLY A 676 -50.60 13.51 -8.69
N ASP A 677 -50.53 13.07 -7.43
CA ASP A 677 -51.29 13.65 -6.33
C ASP A 677 -50.75 15.03 -5.91
N GLY A 678 -49.46 15.31 -6.16
CA GLY A 678 -48.85 16.63 -6.03
C GLY A 678 -48.77 17.16 -4.59
N ILE A 679 -48.50 16.27 -3.63
CA ILE A 679 -48.37 16.59 -2.20
C ILE A 679 -46.93 16.98 -1.87
N ALA A 680 -46.73 18.00 -1.03
CA ALA A 680 -45.44 18.36 -0.46
C ALA A 680 -45.46 18.17 1.07
N GLU A 681 -44.70 17.20 1.59
CA GLU A 681 -44.52 16.99 3.03
C GLU A 681 -43.24 17.67 3.49
N LEU A 682 -43.35 18.64 4.40
CA LEU A 682 -42.24 19.45 4.89
C LEU A 682 -41.80 19.00 6.28
N GLY A 683 -40.48 18.89 6.48
CA GLY A 683 -39.91 18.56 7.78
C GLY A 683 -38.45 18.97 7.97
N GLY A 684 -37.61 19.01 6.95
CA GLY A 684 -36.18 19.33 7.06
C GLY A 684 -35.87 20.83 7.04
N THR A 685 -34.79 21.22 6.37
CA THR A 685 -34.29 22.60 6.30
C THR A 685 -34.70 23.29 5.01
N LEU A 686 -35.18 24.53 5.08
CA LEU A 686 -35.22 25.44 3.93
C LEU A 686 -33.99 26.33 3.97
N GLU A 687 -33.12 26.23 2.96
CA GLU A 687 -31.95 27.09 2.82
C GLU A 687 -32.11 28.03 1.63
N VAL A 688 -31.96 29.33 1.87
CA VAL A 688 -32.11 30.36 0.85
C VAL A 688 -30.81 31.12 0.68
N SER A 689 -30.40 31.34 -0.57
CA SER A 689 -29.25 32.19 -0.89
C SER A 689 -29.60 33.27 -1.93
N LEU A 690 -28.90 34.41 -1.87
CA LEU A 690 -29.05 35.48 -2.87
C LEU A 690 -27.97 35.34 -3.94
N LEU A 691 -28.35 35.47 -5.21
CA LEU A 691 -27.44 35.42 -6.34
C LEU A 691 -27.07 36.80 -6.86
N GLY A 692 -25.79 36.98 -7.17
CA GLY A 692 -25.26 38.21 -7.75
C GLY A 692 -25.39 39.40 -6.78
N ALA A 693 -25.76 40.56 -7.32
CA ALA A 693 -26.00 41.78 -6.56
C ALA A 693 -27.51 42.04 -6.36
N PHE A 694 -28.33 40.98 -6.30
CA PHE A 694 -29.76 41.13 -6.08
C PHE A 694 -30.01 41.51 -4.62
N GLU A 695 -30.67 42.65 -4.42
CA GLU A 695 -31.05 43.18 -3.10
C GLU A 695 -32.58 43.14 -3.00
N PRO A 696 -33.15 42.19 -2.25
CA PRO A 696 -34.59 42.13 -2.03
C PRO A 696 -35.08 43.38 -1.29
N VAL A 697 -36.21 43.95 -1.75
CA VAL A 697 -36.84 45.13 -1.14
C VAL A 697 -38.21 44.81 -0.57
N VAL A 698 -38.70 45.64 0.37
CA VAL A 698 -40.04 45.51 0.97
C VAL A 698 -41.12 45.25 -0.08
N GLY A 699 -41.95 44.24 0.17
CA GLY A 699 -43.03 43.82 -0.71
C GLY A 699 -42.61 42.88 -1.84
N ASN A 700 -41.33 42.52 -1.96
CA ASN A 700 -40.92 41.39 -2.78
C ASN A 700 -41.43 40.08 -2.13
N SER A 701 -41.94 39.18 -2.96
CA SER A 701 -42.48 37.88 -2.55
C SER A 701 -42.05 36.81 -3.54
N PHE A 702 -41.64 35.67 -3.00
CA PHE A 702 -41.09 34.53 -3.72
C PHE A 702 -41.91 33.29 -3.34
N GLU A 703 -42.61 32.71 -4.31
CA GLU A 703 -43.40 31.50 -4.12
C GLU A 703 -42.48 30.30 -4.35
N VAL A 704 -41.70 29.97 -3.32
CA VAL A 704 -40.58 29.01 -3.41
C VAL A 704 -41.07 27.57 -3.63
N LEU A 705 -42.26 27.25 -3.14
CA LEU A 705 -42.90 25.94 -3.31
C LEU A 705 -44.40 26.08 -3.56
N THR A 706 -44.93 25.31 -4.51
CA THR A 706 -46.38 25.16 -4.78
C THR A 706 -46.78 23.70 -4.83
N ALA A 707 -47.93 23.33 -4.25
CA ALA A 707 -48.41 21.96 -4.21
C ALA A 707 -49.92 21.83 -4.39
N VAL A 708 -50.35 21.22 -5.50
CA VAL A 708 -51.79 21.07 -5.83
C VAL A 708 -52.51 20.05 -4.94
N GLY A 709 -51.78 19.08 -4.39
CA GLY A 709 -52.26 18.10 -3.42
C GLY A 709 -52.22 18.60 -1.98
N GLY A 710 -51.60 19.77 -1.76
CA GLY A 710 -51.45 20.42 -0.47
C GLY A 710 -50.03 20.39 0.08
N VAL A 711 -49.72 21.40 0.90
CA VAL A 711 -48.52 21.49 1.72
C VAL A 711 -48.84 20.95 3.11
N LEU A 712 -48.11 19.94 3.56
CA LEU A 712 -48.28 19.29 4.86
C LEU A 712 -47.05 19.54 5.72
N GLY A 713 -47.26 19.97 6.97
CA GLY A 713 -46.16 20.29 7.88
C GLY A 713 -45.50 21.65 7.58
N THR A 714 -44.32 21.86 8.17
CA THR A 714 -43.47 23.04 7.99
C THR A 714 -42.02 22.58 7.96
N PHE A 715 -41.10 23.37 7.41
CA PHE A 715 -39.67 23.12 7.61
C PHE A 715 -39.34 23.21 9.10
N THR A 716 -38.50 22.30 9.60
CA THR A 716 -38.02 22.34 11.00
C THR A 716 -37.03 23.47 11.18
N ASP A 717 -36.14 23.65 10.21
CA ASP A 717 -35.11 24.69 10.22
C ASP A 717 -35.21 25.57 8.97
N VAL A 718 -34.84 26.84 9.12
CA VAL A 718 -34.92 27.83 8.05
C VAL A 718 -33.65 28.70 8.09
N VAL A 719 -32.84 28.60 7.04
CA VAL A 719 -31.58 29.35 6.87
C VAL A 719 -31.79 30.40 5.79
N LEU A 720 -31.78 31.67 6.18
CA LEU A 720 -32.06 32.79 5.28
C LEU A 720 -30.88 33.76 5.20
N PRO A 721 -30.64 34.38 4.04
CA PRO A 721 -29.54 35.32 3.86
C PRO A 721 -29.88 36.65 4.56
N SER A 722 -28.86 37.34 5.06
CA SER A 722 -29.04 38.66 5.67
C SER A 722 -29.56 39.69 4.66
N LEU A 723 -30.52 40.52 5.09
CA LEU A 723 -31.03 41.65 4.31
C LEU A 723 -30.39 42.97 4.74
N GLU A 724 -30.64 44.05 3.97
CA GLU A 724 -30.26 45.41 4.37
C GLU A 724 -30.86 45.80 5.73
N ALA A 725 -30.18 46.71 6.43
CA ALA A 725 -30.62 47.17 7.75
C ALA A 725 -32.04 47.75 7.70
N GLY A 726 -32.94 47.17 8.50
CA GLY A 726 -34.35 47.55 8.54
C GLY A 726 -35.29 46.65 7.74
N LEU A 727 -34.78 45.57 7.13
CA LEU A 727 -35.59 44.54 6.45
C LEU A 727 -35.51 43.18 7.15
N SER A 728 -36.61 42.44 7.14
CA SER A 728 -36.68 41.05 7.60
C SER A 728 -37.41 40.16 6.59
N TRP A 729 -37.15 38.86 6.68
CA TRP A 729 -37.88 37.86 5.91
C TRP A 729 -39.14 37.41 6.67
N SER A 730 -40.23 37.22 5.95
CA SER A 730 -41.48 36.62 6.44
C SER A 730 -41.77 35.36 5.64
N LEU A 731 -41.85 34.21 6.32
CA LEU A 731 -42.16 32.91 5.70
C LEU A 731 -43.61 32.51 6.02
N LEU A 732 -44.44 32.36 4.98
CA LEU A 732 -45.86 32.01 5.10
C LEU A 732 -46.13 30.64 4.49
N TYR A 733 -46.77 29.76 5.27
CA TYR A 733 -47.25 28.46 4.82
C TYR A 733 -48.75 28.55 4.52
N GLU A 734 -49.10 28.47 3.24
CA GLU A 734 -50.48 28.37 2.76
C GLU A 734 -50.84 26.90 2.49
N PRO A 735 -52.15 26.56 2.40
CA PRO A 735 -52.57 25.18 2.14
C PRO A 735 -51.94 24.54 0.91
N ASN A 736 -51.54 25.33 -0.09
CA ASN A 736 -51.00 24.87 -1.38
C ASN A 736 -49.69 25.58 -1.79
N ALA A 737 -49.08 26.39 -0.92
CA ALA A 737 -47.88 27.15 -1.28
C ALA A 737 -47.04 27.52 -0.06
N VAL A 738 -45.74 27.72 -0.27
CA VAL A 738 -44.82 28.34 0.68
C VAL A 738 -44.33 29.65 0.06
N LEU A 739 -44.61 30.77 0.73
CA LEU A 739 -44.24 32.10 0.27
C LEU A 739 -43.21 32.71 1.21
N LEU A 740 -42.11 33.19 0.63
CA LEU A 740 -41.09 33.97 1.32
C LEU A 740 -41.21 35.44 0.88
N SER A 741 -41.45 36.35 1.82
CA SER A 741 -41.65 37.78 1.54
C SER A 741 -40.65 38.64 2.29
N VAL A 742 -40.34 39.81 1.74
CA VAL A 742 -39.51 40.83 2.40
C VAL A 742 -40.42 41.86 3.05
N VAL A 743 -40.24 42.08 4.34
CA VAL A 743 -41.02 43.02 5.15
C VAL A 743 -40.09 43.99 5.90
N ASP A 744 -40.64 45.07 6.45
CA ASP A 744 -39.88 45.99 7.32
C ASP A 744 -39.60 45.32 8.69
N VAL A 745 -38.44 45.59 9.29
CA VAL A 745 -38.10 45.17 10.67
C VAL A 745 -39.04 45.87 11.64
N VAL A 746 -39.76 45.07 12.43
CA VAL A 746 -40.64 45.56 13.48
C VAL A 746 -39.89 45.48 14.81
N ASN A 747 -39.54 46.64 15.41
CA ASN A 747 -38.61 46.70 16.54
C ASN A 747 -39.21 46.19 17.87
N GLY A 748 -40.54 46.01 17.91
CA GLY A 748 -41.29 45.48 19.05
C GLY A 748 -41.64 43.99 18.98
N ASP A 749 -41.25 43.29 17.90
CA ASP A 749 -41.47 41.85 17.69
C ASP A 749 -40.30 41.08 18.33
N PHE A 750 -40.54 40.53 19.52
CA PHE A 750 -39.54 39.88 20.36
C PHE A 750 -39.54 38.36 20.23
N ASP A 751 -40.63 37.75 19.76
CA ASP A 751 -40.63 36.32 19.40
C ASP A 751 -40.38 36.04 17.92
N LEU A 752 -40.19 37.11 17.13
CA LEU A 752 -39.80 37.12 15.72
C LEU A 752 -40.83 36.41 14.83
N ASP A 753 -42.11 36.44 15.23
CA ASP A 753 -43.20 35.83 14.47
C ASP A 753 -43.84 36.75 13.42
N GLY A 754 -43.30 37.97 13.29
CA GLY A 754 -43.62 38.92 12.23
C GLY A 754 -44.78 39.85 12.57
N ASP A 755 -45.38 39.74 13.76
CA ASP A 755 -46.31 40.71 14.29
C ASP A 755 -45.89 41.25 15.68
N ILE A 756 -46.64 42.21 16.22
CA ILE A 756 -46.38 42.70 17.58
C ILE A 756 -47.66 42.50 18.36
N ASP A 757 -47.69 41.46 19.18
CA ASP A 757 -48.84 41.05 19.95
C ASP A 757 -48.52 40.81 21.44
N GLY A 758 -49.41 40.10 22.14
CA GLY A 758 -49.25 39.83 23.57
C GLY A 758 -48.14 38.82 23.89
N ARG A 759 -47.63 38.09 22.91
CA ARG A 759 -46.59 37.08 23.04
C ARG A 759 -45.21 37.71 23.10
N ASP A 760 -44.96 38.76 22.32
CA ASP A 760 -43.75 39.59 22.43
C ASP A 760 -43.58 40.16 23.84
N PHE A 761 -44.68 40.66 24.39
CA PHE A 761 -44.70 41.13 25.77
C PHE A 761 -44.29 40.05 26.76
N LEU A 762 -44.75 38.80 26.54
CA LEU A 762 -44.38 37.67 27.39
C LEU A 762 -42.94 37.21 27.19
N VAL A 763 -42.36 37.40 26.00
CA VAL A 763 -40.94 37.14 25.73
C VAL A 763 -40.07 38.18 26.42
N TRP A 764 -40.39 39.47 26.28
CA TRP A 764 -39.75 40.53 27.06
C TRP A 764 -39.88 40.32 28.58
N GLN A 765 -41.08 39.98 29.06
CA GLN A 765 -41.32 39.76 30.50
C GLN A 765 -40.53 38.57 31.06
N ARG A 766 -40.14 37.61 30.21
CA ARG A 766 -39.31 36.46 30.57
C ARG A 766 -37.81 36.72 30.35
N GLY A 767 -37.44 37.92 29.92
CA GLY A 767 -36.05 38.32 29.68
C GLY A 767 -35.50 37.83 28.33
N GLY A 768 -36.37 37.49 27.37
CA GLY A 768 -35.99 37.04 26.03
C GLY A 768 -35.89 38.15 24.98
N SER A 769 -36.08 39.42 25.36
CA SER A 769 -35.87 40.55 24.44
C SER A 769 -34.38 40.91 24.31
N PRO A 770 -33.97 41.66 23.26
CA PRO A 770 -32.58 42.02 23.01
C PRO A 770 -31.85 42.69 24.18
N ASN A 771 -32.57 43.46 25.01
CA ASN A 771 -32.14 44.02 26.28
C ASN A 771 -33.08 43.54 27.41
N PRO A 772 -32.80 42.35 28.01
CA PRO A 772 -33.69 41.69 28.96
C PRO A 772 -34.16 42.61 30.09
N PHE A 773 -35.48 42.67 30.30
CA PHE A 773 -36.14 43.49 31.34
C PHE A 773 -35.89 45.00 31.22
N SER A 774 -35.34 45.50 30.11
CA SER A 774 -35.08 46.92 29.97
C SER A 774 -36.39 47.69 29.76
N SER A 775 -36.43 48.91 30.30
CA SER A 775 -37.51 49.86 30.00
C SER A 775 -37.46 50.35 28.55
N GLY A 776 -36.35 50.13 27.83
CA GLY A 776 -36.19 50.48 26.42
C GLY A 776 -36.98 49.54 25.52
N ASP A 777 -36.80 48.23 25.69
CA ASP A 777 -37.54 47.21 24.93
C ASP A 777 -39.04 47.23 25.26
N LEU A 778 -39.40 47.42 26.54
CA LEU A 778 -40.80 47.62 26.91
C LEU A 778 -41.43 48.83 26.17
N ALA A 779 -40.67 49.91 26.01
CA ALA A 779 -41.14 51.10 25.31
C ALA A 779 -41.25 50.86 23.79
N LEU A 780 -40.36 50.05 23.20
CA LEU A 780 -40.45 49.64 21.79
C LEU A 780 -41.73 48.84 21.53
N TRP A 781 -41.97 47.77 22.31
CA TRP A 781 -43.22 47.01 22.23
C TRP A 781 -44.45 47.90 22.48
N GLN A 782 -44.46 48.72 23.54
CA GLN A 782 -45.58 49.61 23.85
C GLN A 782 -45.88 50.64 22.76
N THR A 783 -44.85 51.11 22.05
CA THR A 783 -45.00 52.11 20.98
C THR A 783 -45.61 51.49 19.73
N GLU A 784 -45.26 50.24 19.43
CA GLU A 784 -45.58 49.60 18.17
C GLU A 784 -46.78 48.63 18.26
N TYR A 785 -47.16 48.15 19.46
CA TYR A 785 -48.34 47.32 19.76
C TYR A 785 -49.70 47.90 19.29
N ASN A 786 -49.74 49.17 18.87
CA ASN A 786 -50.95 49.87 18.41
C ASN A 786 -50.82 50.54 17.02
N GLY A 787 -49.75 50.28 16.27
CA GLY A 787 -49.55 50.80 14.91
C GLY A 787 -50.23 49.94 13.84
N GLY A 788 -51.55 50.03 13.66
CA GLY A 788 -52.29 49.26 12.63
C GLY A 788 -51.76 49.49 11.19
N LEU A 789 -51.85 48.56 10.24
CA LEU A 789 -52.88 47.56 9.92
C LEU A 789 -52.28 46.43 9.04
N LEU A 790 -52.68 45.17 9.28
CA LEU A 790 -53.41 44.36 8.29
C LEU A 790 -54.40 43.45 9.05
N ALA A 791 -55.62 43.39 8.51
CA ALA A 791 -56.77 42.79 9.16
C ALA A 791 -56.65 41.27 9.24
N ALA A 792 -56.68 40.72 10.45
CA ALA A 792 -56.97 39.31 10.66
C ALA A 792 -58.35 38.98 10.10
N THR A 793 -58.39 38.19 9.03
CA THR A 793 -59.59 37.49 8.62
C THR A 793 -59.86 36.40 9.66
N SER A 794 -61.00 36.51 10.35
CA SER A 794 -61.47 35.46 11.24
C SER A 794 -61.83 34.22 10.41
N VAL A 795 -60.89 33.28 10.28
CA VAL A 795 -61.19 31.93 9.81
C VAL A 795 -61.80 31.17 11.00
N ALA A 796 -62.96 30.59 10.77
CA ALA A 796 -63.70 29.83 11.77
C ALA A 796 -62.84 28.70 12.34
N VAL A 797 -62.74 28.65 13.67
CA VAL A 797 -62.17 27.52 14.40
C VAL A 797 -62.96 26.26 14.03
N PRO A 798 -62.33 25.19 13.50
CA PRO A 798 -62.98 23.91 13.38
C PRO A 798 -63.26 23.36 14.78
N GLU A 799 -64.53 23.19 15.12
CA GLU A 799 -64.94 22.42 16.30
C GLU A 799 -64.34 21.00 16.20
N PRO A 800 -63.74 20.45 17.27
CA PRO A 800 -63.44 19.03 17.29
C PRO A 800 -64.75 18.26 17.36
N ALA A 801 -65.09 17.58 16.26
CA ALA A 801 -66.21 16.66 16.18
C ALA A 801 -66.05 15.54 17.23
N SER A 802 -66.81 15.63 18.33
CA SER A 802 -67.64 14.63 19.03
C SER A 802 -67.30 13.12 19.07
N TRP A 803 -66.12 12.63 18.65
CA TRP A 803 -65.86 11.18 18.54
C TRP A 803 -64.98 10.60 19.66
N VAL A 804 -64.30 11.42 20.47
CA VAL A 804 -63.44 10.93 21.56
C VAL A 804 -64.19 10.71 22.87
N LEU A 805 -65.41 11.26 23.02
CA LEU A 805 -66.29 11.01 24.18
C LEU A 805 -67.32 9.88 23.96
N LEU A 806 -67.36 9.28 22.76
CA LEU A 806 -68.25 8.14 22.44
C LEU A 806 -67.55 6.77 22.49
N LEU A 807 -66.21 6.73 22.47
CA LEU A 807 -65.43 5.49 22.60
C LEU A 807 -65.25 5.03 24.06
N ALA A 808 -65.48 5.92 25.04
CA ALA A 808 -65.51 5.56 26.47
C ALA A 808 -66.84 4.94 26.93
N ALA A 809 -67.89 4.94 26.08
CA ALA A 809 -69.22 4.42 26.41
C ALA A 809 -69.54 3.04 25.80
N ALA A 810 -68.66 2.48 24.95
CA ALA A 810 -68.91 1.22 24.25
C ALA A 810 -68.28 -0.03 24.91
N CYS A 811 -67.44 0.12 25.94
CA CYS A 811 -66.81 -1.03 26.63
C CYS A 811 -67.56 -1.53 27.88
N LEU A 812 -68.79 -1.07 28.13
CA LEU A 812 -69.55 -1.44 29.32
C LEU A 812 -70.93 -2.04 29.04
N LEU A 813 -71.13 -2.83 27.99
CA LEU A 813 -72.35 -3.65 27.85
C LEU A 813 -72.09 -4.95 27.04
N LEU A 814 -72.36 -6.10 27.69
CA LEU A 814 -72.62 -7.46 27.13
C LEU A 814 -71.37 -8.25 26.67
N ARG A 815 -70.78 -9.20 27.42
CA ARG A 815 -71.25 -10.48 28.02
C ARG A 815 -71.75 -11.53 26.98
N ILE A 816 -71.11 -12.72 27.02
CA ILE A 816 -71.58 -14.05 26.52
C ILE A 816 -71.37 -14.26 24.99
N GLY A 817 -70.86 -15.37 24.44
CA GLY A 817 -70.42 -16.67 24.91
C GLY A 817 -70.06 -17.59 23.71
N LYS A 818 -69.25 -18.62 23.98
CA LYS A 818 -69.11 -19.94 23.30
C LYS A 818 -69.44 -20.12 21.79
N ARG A 819 -68.43 -20.70 21.11
CA ARG A 819 -68.42 -21.89 20.21
C ARG A 819 -69.27 -21.90 18.91
N GLY A 820 -68.55 -22.20 17.82
CA GLY A 820 -68.98 -22.99 16.63
C GLY A 820 -67.84 -22.92 15.60
N ILE A 821 -66.98 -23.92 15.38
CA ILE A 821 -67.16 -25.30 14.87
C ILE A 821 -67.59 -25.33 13.38
N GLU A 822 -66.67 -25.89 12.56
CA GLU A 822 -66.87 -26.62 11.28
C GLU A 822 -67.18 -25.81 10.01
N SER A 823 -66.65 -26.12 8.82
CA SER A 823 -65.87 -27.28 8.29
C SER A 823 -65.34 -26.93 6.87
N ALA A 824 -64.10 -27.30 6.52
CA ALA A 824 -63.66 -28.40 5.62
C ALA A 824 -63.79 -28.10 4.10
N ALA A 825 -62.94 -28.52 3.16
CA ALA A 825 -61.89 -29.54 3.08
C ALA A 825 -60.93 -29.19 1.90
N SER A 826 -59.63 -29.48 1.96
CA SER A 826 -58.94 -30.59 1.26
C SER A 826 -57.43 -30.27 1.28
N LEU A 827 -56.44 -31.16 1.19
CA LEU A 827 -56.27 -32.59 1.42
C LEU A 827 -54.75 -32.82 1.23
N HIS A 828 -54.02 -33.24 2.29
CA HIS A 828 -52.79 -34.08 2.33
C HIS A 828 -51.57 -33.74 1.40
N ALA A 829 -50.30 -33.79 1.82
CA ALA A 829 -49.68 -34.74 2.75
C ALA A 829 -48.22 -34.36 3.19
N ARG A 830 -47.89 -34.79 4.43
CA ARG A 830 -46.59 -35.31 4.96
C ARG A 830 -45.50 -34.33 5.46
N VAL A 831 -45.61 -34.06 6.77
CA VAL A 831 -44.52 -33.77 7.71
C VAL A 831 -44.15 -35.07 8.45
N LEU A 832 -42.86 -35.44 8.47
CA LEU A 832 -42.16 -36.17 9.56
C LEU A 832 -40.71 -36.47 9.13
N SER A 833 -39.76 -35.65 9.60
CA SER A 833 -38.44 -36.07 10.11
C SER A 833 -37.56 -34.85 10.38
N CYS A 834 -37.48 -34.45 11.64
CA CYS A 834 -36.41 -33.57 12.12
C CYS A 834 -35.94 -34.09 13.48
N PRO A 835 -34.74 -34.67 13.55
CA PRO A 835 -33.91 -34.65 14.74
C PRO A 835 -32.69 -33.76 14.47
N ARG A 836 -32.48 -32.74 15.29
CA ARG A 836 -31.20 -32.50 16.00
C ARG A 836 -31.17 -31.11 16.63
N VAL A 837 -31.63 -31.09 17.87
CA VAL A 837 -30.96 -30.38 18.95
C VAL A 837 -29.70 -31.19 19.29
N MET A 838 -28.55 -30.80 18.75
CA MET A 838 -27.21 -30.99 19.34
C MET A 838 -26.16 -30.45 18.36
N LEU A 839 -25.20 -29.71 18.90
CA LEU A 839 -23.94 -29.26 18.31
C LEU A 839 -23.95 -27.87 17.62
N LEU A 840 -23.81 -26.82 18.43
CA LEU A 840 -23.08 -25.61 18.01
C LEU A 840 -22.35 -25.00 19.22
N LEU A 841 -21.18 -25.55 19.51
CA LEU A 841 -20.14 -24.96 20.34
C LEU A 841 -18.81 -25.41 19.71
N ALA A 842 -18.54 -24.87 18.52
CA ALA A 842 -17.25 -24.87 17.85
C ALA A 842 -17.27 -23.77 16.78
N THR A 843 -16.31 -22.85 16.90
CA THR A 843 -15.84 -21.87 15.90
C THR A 843 -16.88 -20.89 15.33
N ILE A 844 -17.08 -19.78 16.06
CA ILE A 844 -17.26 -18.47 15.41
C ILE A 844 -15.86 -18.05 14.93
N THR A 845 -15.57 -18.30 13.67
CA THR A 845 -14.60 -17.51 12.90
C THR A 845 -15.43 -16.74 11.90
N LEU A 846 -15.83 -15.52 12.28
CA LEU A 846 -16.31 -14.52 11.34
C LEU A 846 -15.17 -14.24 10.38
N GLY A 847 -15.32 -14.71 9.13
CA GLY A 847 -14.49 -14.28 8.02
C GLY A 847 -14.91 -12.86 7.64
N LEU A 848 -14.36 -11.88 8.34
CA LEU A 848 -14.19 -10.54 7.81
C LEU A 848 -13.04 -10.63 6.79
N ALA A 849 -13.37 -10.56 5.50
CA ALA A 849 -12.36 -10.25 4.50
C ALA A 849 -11.90 -8.82 4.80
N ALA A 850 -10.65 -8.69 5.26
CA ALA A 850 -10.02 -7.41 5.46
C ALA A 850 -10.03 -6.62 4.15
N PRO A 851 -10.26 -5.30 4.17
CA PRO A 851 -10.10 -4.46 2.98
C PRO A 851 -8.70 -4.71 2.40
N THR A 852 -8.59 -4.80 1.08
CA THR A 852 -7.31 -4.85 0.38
C THR A 852 -6.42 -3.71 0.90
N ALA A 853 -5.31 -4.07 1.54
CA ALA A 853 -4.39 -3.10 2.12
C ALA A 853 -3.91 -2.11 1.05
N ARG A 854 -4.09 -0.83 1.35
CA ARG A 854 -3.57 0.31 0.58
C ARG A 854 -2.04 0.19 0.52
N ALA A 855 -1.44 0.45 -0.63
CA ALA A 855 -0.01 0.25 -0.83
C ALA A 855 0.79 1.49 -0.42
N ASP A 856 1.24 1.55 0.83
CA ASP A 856 1.95 2.73 1.34
C ASP A 856 3.38 2.89 0.79
N ILE A 857 3.81 4.14 0.63
CA ILE A 857 5.13 4.56 0.14
C ILE A 857 5.86 5.33 1.25
N PHE A 858 7.11 4.96 1.50
CA PHE A 858 7.91 5.49 2.59
C PHE A 858 9.04 6.38 2.05
N TYR A 859 9.21 7.57 2.63
CA TYR A 859 10.24 8.55 2.25
C TYR A 859 11.23 8.74 3.38
N PHE A 860 12.52 8.73 3.06
CA PHE A 860 13.60 8.80 4.03
C PHE A 860 14.62 9.86 3.67
N SER A 861 15.08 10.62 4.68
CA SER A 861 16.25 11.49 4.55
C SER A 861 17.56 10.68 4.62
N SER A 862 18.50 10.89 3.70
CA SER A 862 19.82 10.25 3.73
C SER A 862 21.00 11.21 3.98
N GLN A 863 22.03 10.72 4.70
CA GLN A 863 23.34 11.38 4.90
C GLN A 863 24.49 10.91 3.98
N GLY A 864 24.24 10.01 3.00
CA GLY A 864 25.26 9.39 2.13
C GLY A 864 25.90 10.33 1.08
N ALA A 865 26.74 9.78 0.19
CA ALA A 865 27.53 10.54 -0.80
C ALA A 865 26.69 11.28 -1.87
N GLY A 866 25.40 10.91 -2.03
CA GLY A 866 24.45 11.54 -2.94
C GLY A 866 23.42 12.49 -2.30
N ARG A 867 23.21 12.40 -0.97
CA ARG A 867 22.31 13.25 -0.15
C ARG A 867 20.92 13.44 -0.77
N HIS A 868 20.15 12.35 -0.72
CA HIS A 868 18.84 12.22 -1.35
C HIS A 868 17.70 12.15 -0.32
N ILE A 869 16.49 12.49 -0.77
CA ILE A 869 15.29 11.88 -0.23
C ILE A 869 15.07 10.57 -0.99
N VAL A 870 15.10 9.47 -0.26
CA VAL A 870 14.92 8.11 -0.76
C VAL A 870 13.47 7.73 -0.62
N GLU A 871 12.88 7.15 -1.66
CA GLU A 871 11.53 6.59 -1.64
C GLU A 871 11.62 5.07 -1.63
N VAL A 872 10.74 4.42 -0.86
CA VAL A 872 10.64 2.97 -0.76
C VAL A 872 9.17 2.58 -0.91
N ASN A 873 8.85 1.82 -1.95
CA ASN A 873 7.47 1.40 -2.16
C ASN A 873 7.04 0.26 -1.22
N SER A 874 5.76 -0.06 -1.23
CA SER A 874 5.15 -1.15 -0.43
C SER A 874 5.76 -2.54 -0.67
N ALA A 875 6.45 -2.76 -1.80
CA ALA A 875 7.18 -3.98 -2.12
C ALA A 875 8.65 -3.97 -1.64
N GLY A 876 9.09 -2.90 -0.96
CA GLY A 876 10.45 -2.73 -0.46
C GLY A 876 11.47 -2.28 -1.52
N ALA A 877 11.03 -1.85 -2.71
CA ALA A 877 11.92 -1.34 -3.75
C ALA A 877 12.33 0.11 -3.44
N VAL A 878 13.62 0.40 -3.55
CA VAL A 878 14.25 1.68 -3.16
C VAL A 878 14.58 2.52 -4.40
N SER A 879 14.16 3.79 -4.42
CA SER A 879 14.40 4.81 -5.45
C SER A 879 14.86 6.15 -4.85
N VAL A 880 15.38 7.06 -5.67
CA VAL A 880 15.67 8.45 -5.26
C VAL A 880 14.48 9.33 -5.66
N PHE A 881 13.80 9.92 -4.69
CA PHE A 881 12.70 10.87 -4.90
C PHE A 881 13.22 12.27 -5.26
N ALA A 882 14.19 12.78 -4.49
CA ALA A 882 14.74 14.11 -4.72
C ALA A 882 16.24 14.17 -4.39
N SER A 883 16.98 14.98 -5.14
CA SER A 883 18.40 15.28 -4.88
C SER A 883 18.55 16.68 -4.30
N LEU A 884 19.21 16.80 -3.15
CA LEU A 884 19.40 18.10 -2.50
C LEU A 884 20.65 18.82 -3.07
N PRO A 885 20.66 20.17 -3.16
CA PRO A 885 21.76 20.92 -3.75
C PRO A 885 23.13 20.62 -3.11
N VAL A 886 24.15 20.40 -3.95
CA VAL A 886 25.50 19.95 -3.53
C VAL A 886 26.27 21.04 -2.78
N GLY A 887 26.86 20.63 -1.65
CA GLY A 887 27.66 21.44 -0.73
C GLY A 887 27.02 21.39 0.66
N ALA A 888 27.68 20.80 1.65
CA ALA A 888 27.34 20.84 3.08
C ALA A 888 25.86 20.72 3.57
N ALA A 889 24.90 20.22 2.77
CA ALA A 889 23.50 20.01 3.20
C ALA A 889 23.32 18.80 4.10
N TYR A 890 22.60 18.91 5.21
CA TYR A 890 22.36 17.79 6.12
C TYR A 890 20.85 17.57 6.27
N ALA A 891 20.22 16.68 5.50
CA ALA A 891 18.79 16.42 5.67
C ALA A 891 18.56 15.66 6.98
N SER A 892 17.79 16.25 7.90
CA SER A 892 17.41 15.64 9.19
C SER A 892 15.93 15.27 9.20
N GLY A 893 15.07 16.04 9.87
CA GLY A 893 13.63 15.78 9.92
C GLY A 893 12.97 15.80 8.54
N VAL A 894 11.92 14.99 8.37
CA VAL A 894 11.02 15.00 7.21
C VAL A 894 9.57 15.05 7.67
N ALA A 895 8.72 15.81 6.99
CA ALA A 895 7.27 15.86 7.23
C ALA A 895 6.53 16.30 5.96
N PHE A 896 5.32 15.80 5.74
CA PHE A 896 4.48 16.21 4.62
C PHE A 896 3.45 17.27 5.03
N ASP A 897 3.17 18.23 4.15
CA ASP A 897 1.96 19.07 4.25
C ASP A 897 0.72 18.34 3.68
N GLN A 898 -0.48 18.80 4.01
CA GLN A 898 -1.75 18.21 3.55
C GLN A 898 -1.91 18.16 2.01
N SER A 899 -1.07 18.88 1.26
CA SER A 899 -1.06 18.86 -0.21
C SER A 899 -0.02 17.89 -0.79
N GLY A 900 0.62 17.06 0.04
CA GLY A 900 1.59 16.05 -0.40
C GLY A 900 3.01 16.58 -0.65
N ASN A 901 3.34 17.82 -0.23
CA ASN A 901 4.71 18.31 -0.35
C ASN A 901 5.55 17.91 0.85
N LEU A 902 6.77 17.40 0.62
CA LEU A 902 7.70 17.00 1.66
C LEU A 902 8.60 18.16 2.10
N TYR A 903 8.72 18.38 3.40
CA TYR A 903 9.60 19.37 4.00
C TYR A 903 10.75 18.65 4.70
N THR A 904 11.96 19.18 4.57
CA THR A 904 13.13 18.63 5.25
C THR A 904 13.98 19.72 5.89
N SER A 905 14.50 19.47 7.09
CA SER A 905 15.36 20.38 7.83
C SER A 905 16.84 20.18 7.48
N ASP A 906 17.60 21.28 7.49
CA ASP A 906 19.06 21.28 7.39
C ASP A 906 19.67 21.87 8.67
N PRO A 907 20.05 21.04 9.66
CA PRO A 907 20.62 21.50 10.93
C PRO A 907 21.86 22.37 10.73
N ASN A 908 22.73 22.02 9.78
CA ASN A 908 23.99 22.71 9.54
C ASN A 908 23.79 24.11 8.96
N ARG A 909 22.70 24.32 8.21
CA ARG A 909 22.39 25.61 7.60
C ARG A 909 21.36 26.43 8.36
N GLY A 910 20.61 25.82 9.27
CA GLY A 910 19.48 26.50 9.90
C GLY A 910 18.34 26.77 8.93
N THR A 911 18.11 25.86 7.98
CA THR A 911 17.10 26.02 6.91
C THR A 911 16.10 24.87 6.86
N ILE A 912 14.97 25.10 6.20
CA ILE A 912 13.98 24.10 5.83
C ILE A 912 13.76 24.20 4.32
N SER A 913 13.82 23.07 3.63
CA SER A 913 13.51 22.94 2.21
C SER A 913 12.12 22.37 2.02
N LYS A 914 11.39 22.86 1.00
CA LYS A 914 10.13 22.28 0.50
C LYS A 914 10.42 21.53 -0.79
N ILE A 915 9.88 20.33 -0.91
CA ILE A 915 10.01 19.41 -2.04
C ILE A 915 8.59 19.11 -2.53
N THR A 916 8.28 19.49 -3.76
CA THR A 916 6.98 19.21 -4.37
C THR A 916 6.84 17.74 -4.75
N THR A 917 5.62 17.30 -5.06
CA THR A 917 5.30 15.91 -5.43
C THR A 917 6.05 15.40 -6.67
N ASP A 918 6.56 16.31 -7.52
CA ASP A 918 7.41 15.99 -8.67
C ASP A 918 8.92 15.97 -8.35
N GLY A 919 9.29 16.14 -7.08
CA GLY A 919 10.68 16.14 -6.60
C GLY A 919 11.40 17.50 -6.70
N THR A 920 10.72 18.59 -7.07
CA THR A 920 11.35 19.92 -7.17
C THR A 920 11.66 20.51 -5.80
N VAL A 921 12.94 20.83 -5.56
CA VAL A 921 13.43 21.36 -4.27
C VAL A 921 13.50 22.89 -4.26
N SER A 922 12.95 23.53 -3.22
CA SER A 922 13.03 24.98 -2.97
C SER A 922 13.31 25.31 -1.49
N LEU A 923 13.82 26.50 -1.20
CA LEU A 923 14.01 26.97 0.18
C LEU A 923 12.66 27.44 0.74
N PHE A 924 12.19 26.81 1.81
CA PHE A 924 10.98 27.22 2.52
C PHE A 924 11.29 28.25 3.62
N LYS A 925 12.29 27.98 4.46
CA LYS A 925 12.65 28.87 5.58
C LYS A 925 14.14 28.87 5.90
N SER A 926 14.62 29.98 6.45
CA SER A 926 15.99 30.15 6.96
C SER A 926 15.99 30.93 8.29
N GLY A 927 17.13 30.95 8.99
CA GLY A 927 17.31 31.69 10.23
C GLY A 927 17.03 30.87 11.51
N LEU A 928 16.96 29.55 11.38
CA LEU A 928 16.85 28.62 12.51
C LEU A 928 18.26 28.25 13.01
N SER A 929 18.36 27.66 14.21
CA SER A 929 19.61 27.28 14.85
C SER A 929 19.63 25.78 15.12
N SER A 930 20.15 24.99 14.17
CA SER A 930 20.15 23.52 14.21
C SER A 930 18.74 22.90 14.27
N PRO A 931 17.85 23.15 13.29
CA PRO A 931 16.53 22.51 13.24
C PRO A 931 16.64 20.99 13.03
N GLN A 932 15.96 20.19 13.87
CA GLN A 932 15.94 18.72 13.80
C GLN A 932 14.59 18.20 13.29
N GLY A 933 13.71 17.72 14.18
CA GLY A 933 12.39 17.21 13.85
C GLY A 933 11.41 18.27 13.33
N LEU A 934 10.49 17.82 12.49
CA LEU A 934 9.44 18.59 11.83
C LEU A 934 8.10 17.89 12.07
N ALA A 935 7.03 18.65 12.34
CA ALA A 935 5.67 18.14 12.40
C ALA A 935 4.67 19.23 11.97
N PHE A 936 3.66 18.87 11.19
CA PHE A 936 2.55 19.79 10.88
C PHE A 936 1.42 19.61 11.91
N ASP A 937 0.74 20.70 12.26
CA ASP A 937 -0.57 20.62 12.93
C ASP A 937 -1.71 20.49 11.91
N GLU A 938 -2.94 20.23 12.40
CA GLU A 938 -4.15 20.08 11.58
C GLU A 938 -4.49 21.35 10.77
N SER A 939 -4.02 22.52 11.21
CA SER A 939 -4.20 23.78 10.50
C SER A 939 -3.17 23.99 9.39
N GLY A 940 -2.24 23.05 9.20
CA GLY A 940 -1.20 23.13 8.18
C GLY A 940 0.00 24.00 8.57
N ASP A 941 0.17 24.32 9.85
CA ASP A 941 1.32 25.07 10.35
C ASP A 941 2.46 24.11 10.76
N LEU A 942 3.70 24.45 10.41
CA LEU A 942 4.89 23.62 10.63
C LEU A 942 5.57 23.95 11.97
N TYR A 943 5.75 22.94 12.81
CA TYR A 943 6.48 23.01 14.07
C TYR A 943 7.87 22.41 13.90
N VAL A 944 8.85 23.08 14.48
CA VAL A 944 10.26 22.79 14.27
C VAL A 944 10.98 22.70 15.61
N ALA A 945 11.68 21.58 15.82
CA ALA A 945 12.59 21.39 16.93
C ALA A 945 13.87 22.21 16.67
N ASN A 946 13.90 23.46 17.12
CA ASN A 946 15.03 24.37 16.94
C ASN A 946 16.06 24.15 18.05
N ASN A 947 16.77 23.02 17.94
CA ASN A 947 17.60 22.42 18.99
C ASN A 947 18.63 23.40 19.56
N GLY A 948 19.38 24.10 18.69
CA GLY A 948 20.42 25.04 19.11
C GLY A 948 19.88 26.27 19.85
N ALA A 949 18.58 26.56 19.77
CA ALA A 949 17.92 27.61 20.54
C ALA A 949 17.17 27.10 21.77
N ASN A 950 17.06 25.78 21.98
CA ASN A 950 16.15 25.13 22.94
C ASN A 950 14.69 25.59 22.77
N GLN A 951 14.24 25.76 21.53
CA GLN A 951 12.90 26.26 21.21
C GLN A 951 12.14 25.27 20.35
N ILE A 952 10.82 25.27 20.50
CA ILE A 952 9.91 24.86 19.45
C ILE A 952 9.45 26.11 18.73
N ASN A 953 9.67 26.16 17.42
CA ASN A 953 9.21 27.25 16.58
C ASN A 953 8.00 26.82 15.75
N LYS A 954 7.04 27.71 15.58
CA LYS A 954 5.88 27.56 14.69
C LYS A 954 6.10 28.41 13.44
N ILE A 955 5.92 27.81 12.28
CA ILE A 955 5.95 28.46 10.96
C ILE A 955 4.57 28.30 10.35
N THR A 956 3.86 29.40 10.15
CA THR A 956 2.51 29.32 9.56
C THR A 956 2.55 28.84 8.11
N HIS A 957 1.41 28.39 7.57
CA HIS A 957 1.26 28.07 6.14
C HIS A 957 1.65 29.26 5.21
N THR A 958 1.52 30.50 5.70
CA THR A 958 2.00 31.73 5.01
C THR A 958 3.48 32.03 5.20
N GLY A 959 4.21 31.18 5.94
CA GLY A 959 5.65 31.27 6.18
C GLY A 959 6.06 32.16 7.35
N THR A 960 5.15 32.57 8.25
CA THR A 960 5.48 33.43 9.40
C THR A 960 6.11 32.62 10.53
N LEU A 961 7.33 32.97 10.94
CA LEU A 961 8.05 32.28 12.03
C LEU A 961 7.77 32.93 13.38
N SER A 962 7.41 32.14 14.37
CA SER A 962 7.19 32.56 15.76
C SER A 962 7.75 31.53 16.76
N LEU A 963 7.90 31.95 18.02
CA LEU A 963 8.19 31.04 19.12
C LEU A 963 6.89 30.37 19.58
N PHE A 964 6.86 29.05 19.61
CA PHE A 964 5.74 28.30 20.18
C PHE A 964 5.98 27.94 21.64
N ALA A 965 7.13 27.34 21.95
CA ALA A 965 7.47 26.94 23.32
C ALA A 965 8.97 27.03 23.59
N MET A 966 9.31 27.32 24.85
CA MET A 966 10.69 27.28 25.35
C MET A 966 10.93 25.97 26.07
N LEU A 967 11.89 25.18 25.62
CA LEU A 967 12.27 23.93 26.28
C LEU A 967 13.31 24.21 27.39
N PRO A 968 13.43 23.32 28.39
CA PRO A 968 14.48 23.43 29.39
C PRO A 968 15.88 23.49 28.75
N ALA A 969 16.86 24.15 29.39
CA ALA A 969 18.21 24.24 28.83
C ALA A 969 18.87 22.86 28.67
N GLY A 970 19.54 22.63 27.54
CA GLY A 970 20.21 21.37 27.23
C GLY A 970 19.24 20.26 26.81
N SER A 971 18.13 20.62 26.15
CA SER A 971 17.07 19.67 25.83
C SER A 971 17.38 18.71 24.69
N GLU A 972 18.31 19.04 23.78
CA GLU A 972 18.59 18.28 22.56
C GLU A 972 17.32 17.66 21.95
N SER A 973 16.42 18.55 21.51
CA SER A 973 15.14 18.15 20.92
C SER A 973 15.34 17.51 19.55
N GLU A 974 14.85 16.28 19.40
CA GLU A 974 14.93 15.49 18.16
C GLU A 974 13.55 15.40 17.48
N GLY A 975 12.85 14.26 17.60
CA GLY A 975 11.55 14.03 17.00
C GLY A 975 10.40 14.80 17.65
N LEU A 976 9.39 15.08 16.82
CA LEU A 976 8.15 15.77 17.15
C LEU A 976 6.96 14.92 16.69
N ALA A 977 5.92 14.82 17.52
CA ALA A 977 4.65 14.18 17.15
C ALA A 977 3.48 14.85 17.87
N PHE A 978 2.36 15.07 17.19
CA PHE A 978 1.13 15.57 17.81
C PHE A 978 0.27 14.40 18.32
N ASP A 979 -0.38 14.56 19.47
CA ASP A 979 -1.55 13.73 19.81
C ASP A 979 -2.83 14.32 19.20
N GLY A 980 -3.91 13.53 19.19
CA GLY A 980 -5.21 13.95 18.62
C GLY A 980 -5.91 15.06 19.40
N ASN A 981 -5.31 15.58 20.48
CA ASN A 981 -5.79 16.76 21.18
C ASN A 981 -4.91 18.00 20.86
N GLY A 982 -4.09 17.94 19.81
CA GLY A 982 -3.21 19.03 19.38
C GLY A 982 -2.01 19.27 20.31
N ASN A 983 -1.68 18.36 21.22
CA ASN A 983 -0.49 18.50 22.06
C ASN A 983 0.74 17.94 21.35
N LEU A 984 1.84 18.70 21.37
CA LEU A 984 3.10 18.32 20.77
C LEU A 984 3.99 17.57 21.76
N TYR A 985 4.44 16.38 21.38
CA TYR A 985 5.39 15.56 22.13
C TYR A 985 6.78 15.72 21.54
N VAL A 986 7.75 15.92 22.43
CA VAL A 986 9.13 16.26 22.06
C VAL A 986 10.08 15.26 22.69
N ALA A 987 10.84 14.55 21.85
CA ALA A 987 11.92 13.67 22.29
C ALA A 987 13.14 14.51 22.72
N ARG A 988 13.64 14.27 23.92
CA ARG A 988 14.81 14.92 24.48
C ARG A 988 15.89 13.89 24.76
N SER A 989 16.77 13.71 23.79
CA SER A 989 17.74 12.60 23.72
C SER A 989 18.61 12.55 24.98
N ASN A 990 19.32 13.64 25.31
CA ASN A 990 20.20 13.71 26.47
C ASN A 990 19.51 13.68 27.83
N ALA A 991 18.21 14.00 27.89
CA ALA A 991 17.44 13.93 29.12
C ALA A 991 16.82 12.55 29.35
N ASN A 992 16.81 11.66 28.34
CA ASN A 992 16.02 10.42 28.33
C ASN A 992 14.55 10.70 28.69
N GLN A 993 13.98 11.77 28.15
CA GLN A 993 12.64 12.24 28.48
C GLN A 993 11.83 12.54 27.23
N ILE A 994 10.52 12.33 27.35
CA ILE A 994 9.53 12.89 26.43
C ILE A 994 8.82 14.01 27.16
N ASN A 995 8.78 15.19 26.55
CA ASN A 995 8.02 16.33 27.06
C ASN A 995 6.72 16.47 26.27
N LYS A 996 5.63 16.86 26.95
CA LYS A 996 4.37 17.26 26.34
C LYS A 996 4.29 18.79 26.34
N VAL A 997 3.94 19.36 25.20
CA VAL A 997 3.73 20.79 24.99
C VAL A 997 2.28 20.98 24.57
N THR A 998 1.50 21.71 25.37
CA THR A 998 0.09 21.97 25.09
C THR A 998 -0.10 23.01 23.98
N PRO A 999 -1.29 23.15 23.37
CA PRO A 999 -1.55 24.13 22.31
C PRO A 999 -1.26 25.59 22.67
N ASP A 1000 -1.28 25.94 23.96
CA ASP A 1000 -0.90 27.26 24.48
C ASP A 1000 0.61 27.40 24.76
N GLY A 1001 1.41 26.38 24.41
CA GLY A 1001 2.86 26.38 24.50
C GLY A 1001 3.42 25.99 25.88
N MET A 1002 2.61 25.49 26.82
CA MET A 1002 3.11 25.07 28.12
C MET A 1002 3.84 23.72 28.05
N VAL A 1003 5.06 23.68 28.59
CA VAL A 1003 5.91 22.49 28.57
C VAL A 1003 5.83 21.73 29.89
N SER A 1004 5.56 20.43 29.84
CA SER A 1004 5.55 19.51 30.99
C SER A 1004 6.29 18.20 30.66
N LEU A 1005 6.67 17.45 31.69
CA LEU A 1005 7.25 16.11 31.52
C LEU A 1005 6.12 15.11 31.27
N PHE A 1006 6.21 14.33 30.19
CA PHE A 1006 5.26 13.27 29.88
C PHE A 1006 5.75 11.91 30.36
N ALA A 1007 6.96 11.54 29.96
CA ALA A 1007 7.54 10.24 30.30
C ALA A 1007 9.06 10.35 30.54
N THR A 1008 9.55 9.52 31.46
CA THR A 1008 10.99 9.29 31.66
C THR A 1008 11.33 7.90 31.15
N LEU A 1009 12.30 7.82 30.26
CA LEU A 1009 12.76 6.59 29.65
C LEU A 1009 13.91 5.98 30.46
N PRO A 1010 14.23 4.68 30.26
CA PRO A 1010 15.42 4.07 30.84
C PRO A 1010 16.69 4.90 30.57
N ALA A 1011 17.68 4.80 31.46
CA ALA A 1011 18.98 5.43 31.21
C ALA A 1011 19.57 4.92 29.89
N ASP A 1012 20.27 5.80 29.18
CA ASP A 1012 20.92 5.54 27.89
C ASP A 1012 19.96 5.20 26.73
N SER A 1013 18.66 5.50 26.87
CA SER A 1013 17.67 5.30 25.80
C SER A 1013 17.91 6.23 24.60
N LEU A 1014 18.33 7.48 24.85
CA LEU A 1014 18.56 8.51 23.83
C LEU A 1014 17.40 8.58 22.81
N PRO A 1015 16.20 9.03 23.22
CA PRO A 1015 15.03 9.06 22.36
C PRO A 1015 15.22 9.94 21.12
N PHE A 1016 14.75 9.44 19.97
CA PHE A 1016 14.82 10.12 18.68
C PHE A 1016 13.45 10.23 18.01
N GLY A 1017 12.97 9.15 17.40
CA GLY A 1017 11.73 9.14 16.62
C GLY A 1017 10.50 8.93 17.50
N LEU A 1018 9.42 9.64 17.17
CA LEU A 1018 8.13 9.59 17.86
C LEU A 1018 7.02 9.36 16.84
N ALA A 1019 6.08 8.46 17.15
CA ALA A 1019 4.89 8.21 16.35
C ALA A 1019 3.74 7.75 17.25
N PHE A 1020 2.53 8.29 17.06
CA PHE A 1020 1.34 7.78 17.71
C PHE A 1020 0.69 6.68 16.85
N ASP A 1021 0.07 5.70 17.51
CA ASP A 1021 -0.92 4.83 16.86
C ASP A 1021 -2.32 5.44 16.95
N ASP A 1022 -3.26 4.87 16.20
CA ASP A 1022 -4.67 5.30 16.15
C ASP A 1022 -5.37 5.25 17.52
N SER A 1023 -4.83 4.48 18.47
CA SER A 1023 -5.35 4.38 19.84
C SER A 1023 -4.73 5.42 20.80
N GLY A 1024 -3.92 6.36 20.29
CA GLY A 1024 -3.26 7.39 21.09
C GLY A 1024 -2.09 6.89 21.95
N ILE A 1025 -1.53 5.73 21.63
CA ILE A 1025 -0.30 5.23 22.27
C ILE A 1025 0.91 5.81 21.54
N LEU A 1026 1.83 6.43 22.29
CA LEU A 1026 3.06 6.97 21.73
C LEU A 1026 4.14 5.88 21.63
N TYR A 1027 4.68 5.67 20.45
CA TYR A 1027 5.86 4.85 20.21
C TYR A 1027 7.08 5.73 20.09
N GLU A 1028 8.15 5.30 20.76
CA GLU A 1028 9.45 5.94 20.75
C GLU A 1028 10.50 4.96 20.26
N THR A 1029 11.47 5.46 19.50
CA THR A 1029 12.70 4.73 19.21
C THR A 1029 13.90 5.42 19.81
N GLY A 1030 14.77 4.62 20.41
CA GLY A 1030 16.02 5.06 21.02
C GLY A 1030 17.25 4.55 20.27
N LEU A 1031 18.39 5.21 20.49
CA LEU A 1031 19.70 4.74 20.02
C LEU A 1031 20.23 3.53 20.81
N ASP A 1032 19.35 2.79 21.48
CA ASP A 1032 19.63 1.50 22.10
C ASP A 1032 18.90 0.34 21.37
N ASN A 1033 18.41 0.62 20.16
CA ASN A 1033 17.67 -0.31 19.30
C ASN A 1033 16.37 -0.84 19.93
N GLN A 1034 15.85 -0.15 20.95
CA GLN A 1034 14.56 -0.48 21.55
C GLN A 1034 13.47 0.43 20.97
N ILE A 1035 12.31 -0.17 20.71
CA ILE A 1035 11.06 0.54 20.46
C ILE A 1035 10.21 0.40 21.72
N ARG A 1036 9.81 1.52 22.29
CA ARG A 1036 8.98 1.57 23.50
C ARG A 1036 7.62 2.10 23.16
N LYS A 1037 6.59 1.55 23.81
CA LYS A 1037 5.25 2.12 23.81
C LYS A 1037 4.97 2.83 25.13
N ILE A 1038 4.35 3.99 25.04
CA ILE A 1038 4.08 4.91 26.14
C ILE A 1038 2.59 5.18 26.15
N THR A 1039 1.90 4.73 27.19
CA THR A 1039 0.45 4.94 27.35
C THR A 1039 0.11 6.43 27.53
N PRO A 1040 -1.16 6.86 27.37
CA PRO A 1040 -1.55 8.26 27.58
C PRO A 1040 -1.29 8.76 29.02
N GLY A 1041 -1.19 7.85 29.98
CA GLY A 1041 -0.77 8.14 31.35
C GLY A 1041 0.75 8.24 31.55
N GLY A 1042 1.56 8.19 30.49
CA GLY A 1042 3.02 8.26 30.54
C GLY A 1042 3.74 6.97 30.96
N ALA A 1043 3.03 5.86 31.12
CA ALA A 1043 3.65 4.58 31.49
C ALA A 1043 4.38 3.95 30.30
N VAL A 1044 5.67 3.64 30.49
CA VAL A 1044 6.60 3.14 29.46
C VAL A 1044 6.74 1.63 29.54
N SER A 1045 6.68 0.95 28.40
CA SER A 1045 6.98 -0.48 28.28
C SER A 1045 7.70 -0.80 26.97
N LEU A 1046 8.48 -1.89 26.95
CA LEU A 1046 9.12 -2.36 25.72
C LEU A 1046 8.06 -2.90 24.76
N PHE A 1047 8.11 -2.46 23.51
CA PHE A 1047 7.27 -2.97 22.43
C PHE A 1047 8.03 -3.96 21.57
N ALA A 1048 9.20 -3.57 21.05
CA ALA A 1048 10.01 -4.40 20.18
C ALA A 1048 11.51 -4.09 20.36
N SER A 1049 12.36 -5.07 20.08
CA SER A 1049 13.81 -4.91 20.02
C SER A 1049 14.27 -5.12 18.59
N LEU A 1050 14.91 -4.11 18.01
CA LEU A 1050 15.48 -4.20 16.68
C LEU A 1050 16.78 -5.03 16.71
N PRO A 1051 17.17 -5.67 15.59
CA PRO A 1051 18.39 -6.46 15.54
C PRO A 1051 19.62 -5.64 15.97
N ASN A 1052 20.57 -6.28 16.65
CA ASN A 1052 21.82 -5.64 17.08
C ASN A 1052 22.72 -5.37 15.87
N TYR A 1053 22.51 -4.23 15.21
CA TYR A 1053 23.39 -3.73 14.16
C TYR A 1053 24.70 -3.21 14.76
N THR A 1054 25.78 -3.22 13.97
CA THR A 1054 27.14 -2.80 14.37
C THR A 1054 27.25 -1.35 14.84
N VAL A 1055 26.22 -0.54 14.60
CA VAL A 1055 25.99 0.80 15.13
C VAL A 1055 24.52 0.82 15.57
N PRO A 1056 24.17 1.25 16.80
CA PRO A 1056 22.77 1.33 17.17
C PRO A 1056 22.08 2.46 16.41
N SER A 1057 20.91 2.20 15.83
CA SER A 1057 20.59 2.84 14.55
C SER A 1057 19.13 3.12 14.23
N ALA A 1058 18.16 3.02 15.14
CA ALA A 1058 16.79 3.41 14.83
C ALA A 1058 16.48 4.88 15.16
N VAL A 1059 16.09 5.66 14.15
CA VAL A 1059 16.00 7.13 14.25
C VAL A 1059 14.62 7.68 13.87
N GLY A 1060 13.91 7.05 12.92
CA GLY A 1060 12.59 7.46 12.46
C GLY A 1060 11.55 6.35 12.64
N LEU A 1061 10.32 6.73 13.00
CA LEU A 1061 9.16 5.86 13.15
C LEU A 1061 7.98 6.37 12.32
N ALA A 1062 7.28 5.47 11.64
CA ALA A 1062 5.97 5.76 11.06
C ALA A 1062 5.11 4.51 10.91
N PHE A 1063 3.80 4.70 10.97
CA PHE A 1063 2.83 3.63 10.75
C PHE A 1063 2.40 3.55 9.28
N ASP A 1064 2.18 2.32 8.81
CA ASP A 1064 1.44 2.05 7.58
C ASP A 1064 -0.08 2.07 7.86
N SER A 1065 -0.90 2.14 6.82
CA SER A 1065 -2.36 2.18 6.89
C SER A 1065 -2.98 0.89 7.46
N SER A 1066 -2.15 -0.14 7.69
CA SER A 1066 -2.53 -1.41 8.30
C SER A 1066 -2.06 -1.53 9.76
N GLY A 1067 -1.54 -0.44 10.34
CA GLY A 1067 -1.08 -0.38 11.74
C GLY A 1067 0.28 -1.03 12.01
N ASN A 1068 1.05 -1.36 10.97
CA ASN A 1068 2.42 -1.83 11.16
C ASN A 1068 3.37 -0.62 11.31
N LEU A 1069 4.28 -0.71 12.27
CA LEU A 1069 5.28 0.31 12.53
C LEU A 1069 6.53 0.06 11.69
N TYR A 1070 7.08 1.08 11.06
CA TYR A 1070 8.32 1.03 10.30
C TYR A 1070 9.40 1.84 11.01
N ALA A 1071 10.58 1.26 11.14
CA ALA A 1071 11.74 1.87 11.79
C ALA A 1071 12.93 1.96 10.85
N ALA A 1072 13.51 3.15 10.72
CA ALA A 1072 14.64 3.44 9.84
C ALA A 1072 16.00 3.30 10.56
N GLY A 1073 16.93 2.56 9.93
CA GLY A 1073 18.29 2.27 10.35
C GLY A 1073 19.34 3.26 9.79
N LEU A 1074 20.25 3.79 10.62
CA LEU A 1074 21.44 4.57 10.22
C LEU A 1074 22.39 3.83 9.25
N SER A 1075 22.33 2.50 9.17
CA SER A 1075 23.08 1.67 8.22
C SER A 1075 22.30 1.34 6.95
N GLY A 1076 21.10 1.91 6.79
CA GLY A 1076 20.26 1.79 5.60
C GLY A 1076 19.16 0.73 5.72
N GLU A 1077 19.09 -0.03 6.80
CA GLU A 1077 18.04 -1.03 7.01
C GLU A 1077 16.70 -0.38 7.35
N ILE A 1078 15.61 -0.94 6.85
CA ILE A 1078 14.25 -0.54 7.21
C ILE A 1078 13.57 -1.76 7.80
N SER A 1079 13.18 -1.67 9.07
CA SER A 1079 12.48 -2.76 9.78
C SER A 1079 10.98 -2.52 9.76
N LYS A 1080 10.19 -3.56 9.45
CA LYS A 1080 8.74 -3.59 9.65
C LYS A 1080 8.44 -4.33 10.94
N ILE A 1081 7.63 -3.74 11.79
CA ILE A 1081 7.18 -4.25 13.08
C ILE A 1081 5.66 -4.37 13.05
N THR A 1082 5.14 -5.59 13.17
CA THR A 1082 3.69 -5.83 13.20
C THR A 1082 3.07 -5.39 14.54
N PRO A 1083 1.74 -5.21 14.63
CA PRO A 1083 1.07 -4.77 15.87
C PRO A 1083 1.34 -5.64 17.12
N ASP A 1084 1.71 -6.91 16.91
CA ASP A 1084 2.10 -7.82 18.00
C ASP A 1084 3.58 -7.68 18.44
N GLY A 1085 4.34 -6.77 17.83
CA GLY A 1085 5.75 -6.51 18.11
C GLY A 1085 6.73 -7.38 17.34
N THR A 1086 6.28 -8.18 16.36
CA THR A 1086 7.19 -9.02 15.55
C THR A 1086 7.99 -8.18 14.57
N VAL A 1087 9.33 -8.26 14.65
CA VAL A 1087 10.26 -7.48 13.81
C VAL A 1087 10.72 -8.30 12.61
N SER A 1088 10.69 -7.69 11.42
CA SER A 1088 11.20 -8.24 10.16
C SER A 1088 11.96 -7.18 9.35
N LEU A 1089 12.93 -7.58 8.54
CA LEU A 1089 13.60 -6.67 7.61
C LEU A 1089 12.68 -6.42 6.41
N PHE A 1090 12.32 -5.17 6.17
CA PHE A 1090 11.46 -4.74 5.06
C PHE A 1090 12.28 -4.39 3.80
N ALA A 1091 13.31 -3.56 3.96
CA ALA A 1091 14.16 -3.12 2.85
C ALA A 1091 15.57 -2.75 3.34
N THR A 1092 16.49 -2.53 2.40
CA THR A 1092 17.84 -2.05 2.69
C THR A 1092 18.29 -1.04 1.63
N ALA A 1093 18.48 0.21 2.03
CA ALA A 1093 19.08 1.26 1.21
C ALA A 1093 20.61 1.19 1.30
N THR A 1094 21.24 0.41 0.41
CA THR A 1094 22.70 0.19 0.46
C THR A 1094 23.49 1.48 0.22
N ASN A 1095 24.51 1.74 1.07
CA ASN A 1095 25.36 2.95 1.09
C ASN A 1095 24.69 4.28 1.49
N GLU A 1096 23.47 4.22 2.04
CA GLU A 1096 22.77 5.39 2.56
C GLU A 1096 22.63 5.30 4.08
N SER A 1097 22.75 6.44 4.77
CA SER A 1097 22.48 6.52 6.21
C SER A 1097 21.14 7.22 6.42
N LEU A 1098 20.11 6.45 6.76
CA LEU A 1098 18.74 6.95 6.90
C LEU A 1098 18.49 7.50 8.30
N LEU A 1099 17.74 8.61 8.39
CA LEU A 1099 17.40 9.24 9.68
C LEU A 1099 15.91 9.24 9.96
N TYR A 1100 15.15 10.11 9.31
CA TYR A 1100 13.72 10.26 9.54
C TYR A 1100 12.93 9.62 8.40
N ILE A 1101 11.71 9.19 8.71
CA ILE A 1101 10.77 8.54 7.80
C ILE A 1101 9.46 9.33 7.77
N ALA A 1102 8.89 9.50 6.59
CA ALA A 1102 7.53 10.00 6.39
C ALA A 1102 6.81 9.07 5.40
N VAL A 1103 5.48 8.98 5.46
CA VAL A 1103 4.72 7.98 4.69
C VAL A 1103 3.62 8.66 3.90
N THR A 1104 3.39 8.20 2.69
CA THR A 1104 2.18 8.51 1.90
C THR A 1104 1.48 7.21 1.56
N ASP A 1105 0.21 7.30 1.17
CA ASP A 1105 -0.45 6.20 0.48
C ASP A 1105 0.00 6.06 -0.99
N ASP A 1106 -0.58 5.07 -1.66
CA ASP A 1106 -0.41 4.80 -3.09
C ASP A 1106 -0.93 5.91 -4.02
N LEU A 1107 -1.70 6.86 -3.48
CA LEU A 1107 -2.18 8.06 -4.18
C LEU A 1107 -1.28 9.28 -3.93
N GLY A 1108 -0.23 9.14 -3.10
CA GLY A 1108 0.67 10.23 -2.72
C GLY A 1108 0.10 11.17 -1.66
N ASN A 1109 -1.03 10.81 -1.03
CA ASN A 1109 -1.54 11.55 0.12
C ASN A 1109 -0.70 11.19 1.35
N PRO A 1110 -0.27 12.16 2.14
CA PRO A 1110 0.43 11.89 3.40
C PRO A 1110 -0.41 11.00 4.31
N LEU A 1111 0.16 9.88 4.74
CA LEU A 1111 -0.28 9.21 5.95
C LEU A 1111 0.26 10.04 7.10
N VAL A 1112 -0.49 11.09 7.45
CA VAL A 1112 -0.24 11.83 8.68
C VAL A 1112 -0.22 10.81 9.82
N LEU A 1113 0.83 10.81 10.65
CA LEU A 1113 0.87 10.06 11.90
C LEU A 1113 -0.41 10.39 12.70
N PRO A 1114 -1.39 9.47 12.88
CA PRO A 1114 -2.64 9.81 13.54
C PRO A 1114 -2.41 9.89 15.05
N PRO A 1115 -3.29 10.57 15.81
CA PRO A 1115 -4.72 10.29 15.81
C PRO A 1115 -5.54 11.48 15.31
N ASN A 1116 -6.38 11.24 14.31
CA ASN A 1116 -7.65 11.94 14.21
C ASN A 1116 -8.49 11.45 15.41
N GLY A 1117 -8.66 12.30 16.41
CA GLY A 1117 -9.90 12.29 17.19
C GLY A 1117 -10.63 13.54 16.75
N LEU A 1118 -11.76 13.41 16.07
CA LEU A 1118 -12.63 14.57 15.85
C LEU A 1118 -12.98 15.14 17.23
N ALA A 1119 -12.90 16.45 17.44
CA ALA A 1119 -13.22 17.02 18.74
C ALA A 1119 -14.68 16.69 19.08
N GLY A 1120 -14.93 15.85 20.09
CA GLY A 1120 -16.27 15.31 20.36
C GLY A 1120 -16.38 13.80 20.19
N ASP A 1121 -15.42 13.16 19.53
CA ASP A 1121 -15.25 11.70 19.42
C ASP A 1121 -14.58 11.20 20.71
N PHE A 1122 -15.41 10.72 21.65
CA PHE A 1122 -15.00 10.30 22.98
C PHE A 1122 -14.80 8.80 23.11
N ASP A 1123 -15.28 8.00 22.16
CA ASP A 1123 -14.99 6.56 22.11
C ASP A 1123 -13.96 6.14 21.05
N PHE A 1124 -13.42 7.12 20.32
CA PHE A 1124 -12.29 7.04 19.40
C PHE A 1124 -12.54 6.09 18.23
N ASP A 1125 -13.79 5.99 17.78
CA ASP A 1125 -14.16 5.18 16.64
C ASP A 1125 -14.15 5.95 15.31
N GLY A 1126 -13.80 7.24 15.36
CA GLY A 1126 -13.46 8.06 14.20
C GLY A 1126 -14.62 8.87 13.63
N ASP A 1127 -15.77 8.89 14.31
CA ASP A 1127 -16.88 9.82 14.06
C ASP A 1127 -17.36 10.47 15.38
N VAL A 1128 -18.27 11.44 15.30
CA VAL A 1128 -18.85 12.11 16.48
C VAL A 1128 -20.35 11.89 16.46
N ASP A 1129 -20.85 10.97 17.28
CA ASP A 1129 -22.22 10.47 17.25
C ASP A 1129 -22.88 10.37 18.65
N GLY A 1130 -24.05 9.73 18.73
CA GLY A 1130 -24.81 9.62 19.99
C GLY A 1130 -24.12 8.77 21.06
N ARG A 1131 -23.15 7.93 20.71
CA ARG A 1131 -22.36 7.11 21.63
C ARG A 1131 -21.33 7.93 22.36
N ASP A 1132 -20.71 8.89 21.69
CA ASP A 1132 -19.82 9.86 22.32
C ASP A 1132 -20.52 10.67 23.38
N PHE A 1133 -21.75 11.11 23.10
CA PHE A 1133 -22.58 11.77 24.09
C PHE A 1133 -22.80 10.89 25.32
N LEU A 1134 -23.04 9.59 25.13
CA LEU A 1134 -23.22 8.63 26.22
C LEU A 1134 -21.91 8.33 26.95
N VAL A 1135 -20.76 8.40 26.27
CA VAL A 1135 -19.42 8.25 26.88
C VAL A 1135 -19.13 9.48 27.74
N TRP A 1136 -19.31 10.69 27.21
CA TRP A 1136 -19.23 11.94 27.96
C TRP A 1136 -20.20 11.97 29.14
N GLN A 1137 -21.49 11.64 28.94
CA GLN A 1137 -22.51 11.64 30.00
C GLN A 1137 -22.19 10.66 31.14
N ARG A 1138 -21.43 9.59 30.85
CA ARG A 1138 -20.95 8.61 31.84
C ARG A 1138 -19.60 8.98 32.46
N GLY A 1139 -19.04 10.14 32.09
CA GLY A 1139 -17.76 10.65 32.58
C GLY A 1139 -16.54 9.99 31.93
N GLY A 1140 -16.70 9.43 30.74
CA GLY A 1140 -15.66 8.75 29.96
C GLY A 1140 -14.86 9.63 29.01
N SER A 1141 -15.23 10.91 28.83
CA SER A 1141 -14.42 11.88 28.07
C SER A 1141 -13.14 12.25 28.83
N THR A 1142 -12.17 12.80 28.11
CA THR A 1142 -10.85 13.18 28.63
C THR A 1142 -10.90 14.14 29.81
N ASN A 1143 -11.94 14.98 29.92
CA ASN A 1143 -12.14 15.89 31.05
C ASN A 1143 -13.33 15.54 31.96
N GLY A 1144 -13.94 14.37 31.77
CA GLY A 1144 -15.19 13.97 32.46
C GLY A 1144 -16.39 14.83 32.05
N ILE A 1145 -17.46 14.84 32.86
CA ILE A 1145 -18.68 15.60 32.52
C ILE A 1145 -18.41 17.12 32.70
N ASN A 1146 -17.94 17.77 31.65
CA ASN A 1146 -17.71 19.22 31.59
C ASN A 1146 -18.50 19.85 30.42
N SER A 1147 -18.61 21.18 30.41
CA SER A 1147 -19.29 21.92 29.33
C SER A 1147 -18.43 22.15 28.10
N GLY A 1148 -17.11 21.92 28.17
CA GLY A 1148 -16.18 22.10 27.05
C GLY A 1148 -16.27 20.92 26.08
N ASP A 1149 -16.11 19.71 26.60
CA ASP A 1149 -16.28 18.45 25.87
C ASP A 1149 -17.72 18.32 25.32
N LEU A 1150 -18.73 18.81 26.06
CA LEU A 1150 -20.09 18.88 25.52
C LEU A 1150 -20.18 19.81 24.31
N ALA A 1151 -19.51 20.97 24.36
CA ALA A 1151 -19.47 21.89 23.25
C ALA A 1151 -18.71 21.27 22.07
N ASP A 1152 -17.59 20.59 22.31
CA ASP A 1152 -16.84 19.88 21.27
C ASP A 1152 -17.73 18.83 20.57
N TRP A 1153 -18.44 18.00 21.35
CA TRP A 1153 -19.45 17.07 20.81
C TRP A 1153 -20.55 17.78 20.03
N GLN A 1154 -21.16 18.83 20.58
CA GLN A 1154 -22.24 19.57 19.89
C GLN A 1154 -21.78 20.23 18.58
N THR A 1155 -20.50 20.62 18.49
CA THR A 1155 -19.95 21.33 17.34
C THR A 1155 -19.55 20.37 16.21
N HIS A 1156 -19.27 19.10 16.54
CA HIS A 1156 -18.80 18.10 15.59
C HIS A 1156 -19.77 16.92 15.44
N TYR A 1157 -20.89 16.89 16.18
CA TYR A 1157 -21.94 15.88 16.04
C TYR A 1157 -22.42 15.79 14.60
N GLY A 1158 -22.21 14.62 13.98
CA GLY A 1158 -22.54 14.38 12.58
C GLY A 1158 -21.41 14.70 11.58
N THR A 1159 -20.14 14.83 12.01
CA THR A 1159 -18.98 14.89 11.09
C THR A 1159 -18.33 13.50 10.89
N PRO A 1160 -18.40 12.88 9.69
CA PRO A 1160 -17.65 11.66 9.38
C PRO A 1160 -16.56 11.87 8.31
N LEU A 1161 -15.51 11.05 8.33
CA LEU A 1161 -14.74 10.71 7.12
C LEU A 1161 -15.47 9.58 6.37
N VAL A 1162 -15.90 9.83 5.14
CA VAL A 1162 -16.55 8.89 4.18
C VAL A 1162 -15.79 7.54 4.13
N ALA A 1163 -16.34 6.32 4.32
CA ALA A 1163 -17.66 5.78 4.68
C ALA A 1163 -17.45 4.36 5.31
N THR A 1164 -18.30 3.85 6.21
CA THR A 1164 -19.51 3.07 5.90
C THR A 1164 -20.36 2.88 7.16
N SER A 1165 -21.56 3.46 7.17
CA SER A 1165 -22.57 3.29 8.21
C SER A 1165 -23.27 1.93 8.07
N VAL A 1166 -23.06 1.03 9.03
CA VAL A 1166 -23.96 -0.11 9.26
C VAL A 1166 -25.02 0.33 10.26
N ALA A 1167 -26.27 0.49 9.78
CA ALA A 1167 -27.41 0.68 10.66
C ALA A 1167 -27.63 -0.57 11.53
N VAL A 1168 -27.32 -0.44 12.83
CA VAL A 1168 -27.78 -1.38 13.87
C VAL A 1168 -29.07 -0.82 14.45
N PRO A 1169 -30.16 -1.62 14.51
CA PRO A 1169 -31.50 -1.13 14.82
C PRO A 1169 -31.62 -0.62 16.26
N GLU A 1170 -32.23 0.54 16.43
CA GLU A 1170 -32.69 0.98 17.76
C GLU A 1170 -33.78 0.03 18.28
N PRO A 1171 -33.67 -0.45 19.54
CA PRO A 1171 -34.81 -1.05 20.20
C PRO A 1171 -35.81 0.05 20.54
N GLY A 1172 -36.90 0.07 19.79
CA GLY A 1172 -38.08 0.88 20.07
C GLY A 1172 -38.49 0.78 21.54
N SER A 1173 -38.85 1.93 22.07
CA SER A 1173 -39.33 2.24 23.40
C SER A 1173 -40.58 1.43 23.81
N ILE A 1174 -40.40 0.16 24.18
CA ILE A 1174 -41.34 -0.62 24.99
C ILE A 1174 -40.56 -1.42 26.05
N LEU A 1175 -40.00 -0.74 27.06
CA LEU A 1175 -39.63 -1.42 28.31
C LEU A 1175 -39.54 -0.48 29.53
N SER A 1176 -40.54 0.38 29.73
CA SER A 1176 -40.76 1.10 30.99
C SER A 1176 -42.10 0.76 31.67
N VAL A 1177 -42.79 -0.32 31.25
CA VAL A 1177 -44.05 -0.78 31.86
C VAL A 1177 -43.97 -2.19 32.49
N VAL A 1178 -42.83 -2.90 32.43
CA VAL A 1178 -42.73 -4.27 33.00
C VAL A 1178 -41.55 -4.45 33.96
N THR A 1179 -41.42 -3.56 34.95
CA THR A 1179 -40.50 -3.73 36.10
C THR A 1179 -41.20 -3.77 37.46
N SER A 1180 -42.50 -4.05 37.50
CA SER A 1180 -43.28 -4.18 38.75
C SER A 1180 -44.04 -5.50 38.88
N ALA A 1181 -43.58 -6.58 38.25
CA ALA A 1181 -44.10 -7.92 38.54
C ALA A 1181 -43.12 -9.03 38.11
N LEU A 1182 -42.07 -9.31 38.90
CA LEU A 1182 -41.46 -10.66 39.04
C LEU A 1182 -40.21 -10.60 39.96
N ILE A 1183 -40.44 -10.23 41.22
CA ILE A 1183 -39.61 -10.63 42.36
C ILE A 1183 -40.52 -11.57 43.15
N PRO A 1184 -40.46 -12.90 43.00
CA PRO A 1184 -39.36 -13.69 43.60
C PRO A 1184 -39.04 -15.02 42.87
N LEU A 1185 -37.77 -15.49 42.89
CA LEU A 1185 -37.36 -16.90 43.05
C LEU A 1185 -35.87 -17.09 42.68
N LEU A 1186 -34.98 -16.47 43.45
CA LEU A 1186 -33.69 -17.07 43.72
C LEU A 1186 -33.86 -17.94 44.96
N ARG A 1187 -33.82 -19.27 44.81
CA ARG A 1187 -33.22 -20.18 45.80
C ARG A 1187 -33.10 -21.62 45.33
N SER A 1188 -31.85 -21.96 44.99
CA SER A 1188 -31.17 -23.25 45.21
C SER A 1188 -31.61 -24.49 44.41
N ARG A 1189 -30.65 -25.08 43.69
CA ARG A 1189 -30.05 -26.42 43.93
C ARG A 1189 -29.28 -26.83 42.67
N LYS A 1190 -27.94 -26.80 42.69
CA LYS A 1190 -27.05 -27.95 42.96
C LYS A 1190 -27.50 -29.28 42.33
N SER A 1191 -26.91 -29.57 41.18
CA SER A 1191 -26.18 -30.82 40.80
C SER A 1191 -26.76 -32.20 41.15
N ARG A 1192 -27.03 -33.02 40.13
CA ARG A 1192 -26.83 -34.50 39.97
C ARG A 1192 -27.45 -34.92 38.62
N LEU A 1193 -26.74 -35.38 37.58
CA LEU A 1193 -26.02 -36.64 37.35
C LEU A 1193 -26.89 -37.92 37.44
N LEU A 1194 -26.86 -38.67 36.32
CA LEU A 1194 -27.21 -40.09 36.05
C LEU A 1194 -28.63 -40.52 35.62
N CYS A 1195 -28.68 -40.94 34.34
CA CYS A 1195 -29.08 -42.24 33.75
C CYS A 1195 -30.53 -42.76 33.78
N LYS A 1196 -30.95 -43.16 32.55
CA LYS A 1196 -31.91 -44.22 32.14
C LYS A 1196 -33.40 -43.99 32.44
N ASP A 1197 -34.35 -44.30 31.56
CA ASP A 1197 -34.39 -45.18 30.37
C ASP A 1197 -34.88 -44.48 29.10
#